data_AF-A0A938U536-F1
#
_entry.id   AF-A0A938U536-F1
#
_cell.length_a   1.000
_cell.length_b   1.000
_cell.length_c   1.000
_cell.angle_alpha   90.00
_cell.angle_beta   90.00
_cell.angle_gamma   90.00
#
_symmetry.space_group_name_H-M   'P 1'
#
loop_
_entity.id
_entity.type
_entity.pdbx_description
1 polymer ?
#
loop_
_entity_poly.entity_id
_entity_poly.type
_entity_poly.pdbx_seq_one_letter_code
_entity_poly.pdbx_strand_id
1 'polypeptide(L)'
;MGEKVMKRFLLFLVLMLCLVSWVSAEVRVASGVRPPAPTFDGYRTDSLVLRLSPETLARVNRQAFVRGRFGVEALDRLAERHRAAAVRPQFPGAKPRTYQGRVVDLGQWHRLTFAAEIDVPAVVADFQAAPGVLEAQPIGIHSVTAVPNDQYYVNQWHHPVINAPQAWEVEVGRAQVTVAILDTGVRYFHKDLGGSEASYDDPGPTKVAGNMWTNDLEKAGSPGTDDDGNGKVDDWVGWDFVEAAYFPRWPYRFVPMDGEDNTAADNDPRDFNGHGTHCAGIVAAITNNNSGLAGVAGGWLAGGLPAPAGNGVRIMPLRIGWSTRSPLLGEVGLVDMAYAAEAFYYAAQNGAKIASCSWGNSNSGGLGAAVDYFLAGGGLIFVAAGNDGKDKANYLCSRADIIKVAATDQNDLKAGFSNYGAWVSLSAPGVAIWSLVHNHSDPENDYLAAYSGTSMATPMAAAVAALIWSRNQSWTAAQVSERLLTSCDNIDALNPGYAGKLGAGRINAAAAVSAGPVEPQAGVEQMLTGRYKTKLRGGGFVAAATFNLGDTVIIRTRVVEPSGPVAGATVDLALSGPQSLALTTAATNADGWGEAAFPTAKPKGGNPGTPTGTYTATVTGVTASGYQWDGVAQSTSFLLQ
;
A
#
# COMPACT_ATOMS: atom_id res chain seq x y z
N MET A 1 7.77 46.73 -69.13
CA MET A 1 7.67 45.28 -68.85
C MET A 1 7.85 44.97 -67.36
N GLY A 2 7.31 45.81 -66.45
CA GLY A 2 7.65 45.81 -65.02
C GLY A 2 6.48 45.72 -64.03
N GLU A 3 5.24 45.64 -64.48
CA GLU A 3 4.06 45.61 -63.58
C GLU A 3 3.37 44.24 -63.54
N LYS A 4 3.35 43.51 -64.67
CA LYS A 4 2.76 42.16 -64.76
C LYS A 4 3.62 41.08 -64.08
N VAL A 5 4.94 41.27 -64.03
CA VAL A 5 5.85 40.35 -63.33
C VAL A 5 5.77 40.57 -61.82
N MET A 6 5.66 41.83 -61.37
CA MET A 6 5.54 42.18 -59.95
C MET A 6 4.18 41.77 -59.35
N LYS A 7 3.07 41.91 -60.10
CA LYS A 7 1.76 41.37 -59.68
C LYS A 7 1.74 39.84 -59.63
N ARG A 8 2.48 39.16 -60.52
CA ARG A 8 2.59 37.68 -60.47
C ARG A 8 3.46 37.21 -59.32
N PHE A 9 4.53 37.93 -58.97
CA PHE A 9 5.37 37.61 -57.82
C PHE A 9 4.67 37.90 -56.48
N LEU A 10 3.91 39.00 -56.39
CA LEU A 10 3.14 39.34 -55.18
C LEU A 10 1.94 38.41 -55.00
N LEU A 11 1.28 37.99 -56.08
CA LEU A 11 0.22 36.97 -56.04
C LEU A 11 0.79 35.59 -55.66
N PHE A 12 2.01 35.25 -56.11
CA PHE A 12 2.70 34.02 -55.70
C PHE A 12 3.11 34.06 -54.22
N LEU A 13 3.57 35.22 -53.71
CA LEU A 13 3.92 35.39 -52.30
C LEU A 13 2.68 35.38 -51.37
N VAL A 14 1.57 35.97 -51.81
CA VAL A 14 0.28 35.95 -51.09
C VAL A 14 -0.39 34.57 -51.16
N LEU A 15 -0.26 33.83 -52.27
CA LEU A 15 -0.68 32.42 -52.32
C LEU A 15 0.23 31.49 -51.51
N MET A 16 1.53 31.81 -51.35
CA MET A 16 2.42 31.06 -50.45
C MET A 16 2.15 31.36 -48.97
N LEU A 17 1.68 32.57 -48.64
CA LEU A 17 1.29 32.98 -47.29
C LEU A 17 -0.14 32.56 -46.91
N CYS A 18 -0.98 32.14 -47.86
CA CYS A 18 -2.36 31.68 -47.61
C CYS A 18 -2.55 30.16 -47.79
N LEU A 19 -1.48 29.37 -47.96
CA LEU A 19 -1.52 27.90 -48.05
C LEU A 19 -0.78 27.20 -46.90
N VAL A 20 -0.70 27.86 -45.74
CA VAL A 20 -0.61 27.14 -44.47
C VAL A 20 -2.03 26.98 -43.93
N SER A 21 -2.84 26.21 -44.66
CA SER A 21 -4.00 25.58 -44.06
C SER A 21 -3.47 24.71 -42.93
N TRP A 22 -3.80 25.12 -41.71
CA TRP A 22 -3.66 24.34 -40.50
C TRP A 22 -4.24 22.95 -40.75
N VAL A 23 -3.38 21.99 -41.09
CA VAL A 23 -3.55 20.66 -40.53
C VAL A 23 -2.80 20.75 -39.20
N SER A 24 -3.40 21.43 -38.23
CA SER A 24 -3.34 20.85 -36.90
C SER A 24 -3.95 19.47 -37.11
N ALA A 25 -3.10 18.45 -37.17
CA ALA A 25 -3.54 17.20 -36.59
C ALA A 25 -4.02 17.65 -35.21
N GLU A 26 -5.34 17.69 -35.01
CA GLU A 26 -5.85 17.49 -33.67
C GLU A 26 -5.13 16.22 -33.24
N VAL A 27 -4.08 16.36 -32.44
CA VAL A 27 -3.79 15.33 -31.46
C VAL A 27 -5.05 15.35 -30.64
N ARG A 28 -6.00 14.51 -31.04
CA ARG A 28 -7.09 14.13 -30.18
C ARG A 28 -6.39 13.42 -29.04
N VAL A 29 -6.07 14.21 -28.01
CA VAL A 29 -5.72 13.68 -26.72
C VAL A 29 -6.95 12.87 -26.34
N ALA A 30 -6.83 11.55 -26.46
CA ALA A 30 -7.81 10.66 -25.89
C ALA A 30 -7.72 10.88 -24.38
N SER A 31 -8.54 11.79 -23.84
CA SER A 31 -8.85 11.84 -22.41
C SER A 31 -9.71 10.62 -22.09
N GLY A 32 -9.07 9.46 -22.06
CA GLY A 32 -9.61 8.26 -21.46
C GLY A 32 -8.90 8.04 -20.14
N VAL A 33 -9.65 7.95 -19.04
CA VAL A 33 -9.18 7.23 -17.86
C VAL A 33 -8.77 5.84 -18.36
N ARG A 34 -7.48 5.51 -18.28
CA ARG A 34 -7.03 4.15 -18.63
C ARG A 34 -7.71 3.23 -17.61
N PRO A 35 -8.65 2.35 -18.01
CA PRO A 35 -9.27 1.46 -17.05
C PRO A 35 -8.16 0.62 -16.40
N PRO A 36 -8.25 0.32 -15.09
CA PRO A 36 -7.26 -0.52 -14.42
C PRO A 36 -7.18 -1.85 -15.17
N ALA A 37 -6.02 -2.12 -15.76
CA ALA A 37 -5.78 -3.35 -16.49
C ALA A 37 -5.07 -4.34 -15.53
N PRO A 38 -5.52 -5.61 -15.45
CA PRO A 38 -4.84 -6.60 -14.62
C PRO A 38 -3.37 -6.77 -15.07
N THR A 39 -2.49 -7.12 -14.12
CA THR A 39 -1.06 -7.37 -14.37
C THR A 39 -0.81 -8.54 -15.33
N PHE A 40 -1.80 -9.43 -15.42
CA PHE A 40 -1.92 -10.49 -16.40
C PHE A 40 -3.33 -10.45 -16.98
N ASP A 41 -3.44 -10.07 -18.25
CA ASP A 41 -4.70 -9.92 -18.98
C ASP A 41 -5.16 -11.25 -19.62
N GLY A 42 -4.59 -12.36 -19.15
CA GLY A 42 -4.79 -13.69 -19.68
C GLY A 42 -3.79 -14.08 -20.77
N TYR A 43 -4.02 -15.26 -21.34
CA TYR A 43 -3.24 -15.76 -22.47
C TYR A 43 -3.89 -15.36 -23.78
N ARG A 44 -3.07 -15.15 -24.82
CA ARG A 44 -3.58 -15.08 -26.20
C ARG A 44 -4.40 -16.33 -26.50
N THR A 45 -5.64 -16.12 -26.93
CA THR A 45 -6.57 -17.18 -27.32
C THR A 45 -6.36 -17.66 -28.76
N ASP A 46 -5.44 -17.05 -29.52
CA ASP A 46 -5.23 -17.32 -30.94
C ASP A 46 -3.84 -17.87 -31.26
N SER A 47 -2.96 -18.04 -30.27
CA SER A 47 -1.57 -18.45 -30.50
C SER A 47 -0.88 -19.04 -29.28
N LEU A 48 0.07 -19.94 -29.53
CA LEU A 48 1.00 -20.49 -28.54
C LEU A 48 2.42 -20.59 -29.12
N VAL A 49 3.41 -20.90 -28.28
CA VAL A 49 4.79 -21.13 -28.72
C VAL A 49 5.24 -22.54 -28.36
N LEU A 50 5.90 -23.20 -29.29
CA LEU A 50 6.50 -24.53 -29.12
C LEU A 50 8.03 -24.44 -29.22
N ARG A 51 8.71 -25.20 -28.38
CA ARG A 51 10.14 -25.49 -28.50
C ARG A 51 10.32 -26.93 -28.97
N LEU A 52 10.91 -27.11 -30.15
CA LEU A 52 11.10 -28.42 -30.76
C LEU A 52 12.47 -29.03 -30.40
N SER A 53 12.53 -30.36 -30.31
CA SER A 53 13.80 -31.07 -30.19
C SER A 53 14.65 -30.89 -31.46
N PRO A 54 16.00 -30.96 -31.38
CA PRO A 54 16.87 -30.87 -32.56
C PRO A 54 16.49 -31.85 -33.68
N GLU A 55 16.12 -33.08 -33.32
CA GLU A 55 15.73 -34.14 -34.26
C GLU A 55 14.43 -33.81 -34.97
N THR A 56 13.48 -33.23 -34.24
CA THR A 56 12.19 -32.81 -34.79
C THR A 56 12.36 -31.59 -35.67
N LEU A 57 13.17 -30.62 -35.23
CA LEU A 57 13.50 -29.41 -35.98
C LEU A 57 14.14 -29.71 -37.33
N ALA A 58 15.03 -30.72 -37.40
CA ALA A 58 15.67 -31.14 -38.65
C ALA A 58 14.69 -31.70 -39.69
N ARG A 59 13.49 -32.14 -39.26
CA ARG A 59 12.46 -32.73 -40.11
C ARG A 59 11.37 -31.73 -40.52
N VAL A 60 11.42 -30.50 -39.99
CA VAL A 60 10.41 -29.49 -40.25
C VAL A 60 10.45 -29.02 -41.71
N ASN A 61 9.31 -29.08 -42.39
CA ASN A 61 9.13 -28.50 -43.72
C ASN A 61 8.59 -27.07 -43.62
N ARG A 62 9.48 -26.09 -43.80
CA ARG A 62 9.11 -24.66 -43.76
C ARG A 62 8.11 -24.24 -44.84
N GLN A 63 7.98 -24.98 -45.94
CA GLN A 63 6.95 -24.69 -46.95
C GLN A 63 5.53 -25.03 -46.44
N ALA A 64 5.41 -25.92 -45.45
CA ALA A 64 4.14 -26.33 -44.85
C ALA A 64 3.62 -25.31 -43.81
N PHE A 65 4.48 -24.42 -43.33
CA PHE A 65 4.20 -23.42 -42.29
C PHE A 65 3.01 -22.51 -42.61
N VAL A 66 2.87 -22.10 -43.87
CA VAL A 66 1.76 -21.23 -44.31
C VAL A 66 0.39 -21.91 -44.25
N ARG A 67 0.36 -23.24 -44.03
CA ARG A 67 -0.87 -24.04 -43.86
C ARG A 67 -1.03 -24.54 -42.42
N GLY A 68 -0.32 -23.93 -41.47
CA GLY A 68 -0.35 -24.35 -40.06
C GLY A 68 0.33 -25.69 -39.78
N ARG A 69 1.15 -26.21 -40.71
CA ARG A 69 1.78 -27.54 -40.59
C ARG A 69 3.28 -27.43 -40.41
N PHE A 70 3.85 -28.36 -39.66
CA PHE A 70 5.29 -28.53 -39.45
C PHE A 70 5.93 -29.48 -40.48
N GLY A 71 5.14 -30.29 -41.19
CA GLY A 71 5.67 -31.37 -42.05
C GLY A 71 6.10 -32.61 -41.27
N VAL A 72 5.72 -32.69 -39.99
CA VAL A 72 5.98 -33.81 -39.09
C VAL A 72 4.62 -34.38 -38.70
N GLU A 73 4.33 -35.62 -39.15
CA GLU A 73 2.99 -36.23 -39.10
C GLU A 73 2.29 -36.11 -37.73
N ALA A 74 3.02 -36.34 -36.63
CA ALA A 74 2.45 -36.24 -35.28
C ALA A 74 2.03 -34.81 -34.92
N LEU A 75 2.83 -33.81 -35.27
CA LEU A 75 2.53 -32.40 -35.05
C LEU A 75 1.46 -31.90 -36.02
N ASP A 76 1.49 -32.37 -37.27
CA ASP A 76 0.52 -31.99 -38.31
C ASP A 76 -0.89 -32.49 -37.96
N ARG A 77 -1.02 -33.70 -37.38
CA ARG A 77 -2.31 -34.19 -36.88
C ARG A 77 -2.87 -33.34 -35.75
N LEU A 78 -2.03 -32.91 -34.82
CA LEU A 78 -2.45 -32.03 -33.71
C LEU A 78 -2.80 -30.63 -34.23
N ALA A 79 -1.98 -30.09 -35.13
CA ALA A 79 -2.23 -28.81 -35.77
C ALA A 79 -3.54 -28.82 -36.58
N GLU A 80 -3.85 -29.92 -37.29
CA GLU A 80 -5.11 -30.08 -38.01
C GLU A 80 -6.30 -30.21 -37.07
N ARG A 81 -6.18 -31.02 -36.00
CA ARG A 81 -7.21 -31.17 -34.95
C ARG A 81 -7.60 -29.82 -34.35
N HIS A 82 -6.61 -29.01 -34.02
CA HIS A 82 -6.78 -27.69 -33.40
C HIS A 82 -6.94 -26.56 -34.41
N ARG A 83 -7.01 -26.87 -35.71
CA ARG A 83 -7.21 -25.89 -36.80
C ARG A 83 -6.18 -24.76 -36.82
N ALA A 84 -4.91 -25.13 -36.67
CA ALA A 84 -3.79 -24.21 -36.84
C ALA A 84 -3.81 -23.57 -38.24
N ALA A 85 -3.69 -22.25 -38.28
CA ALA A 85 -3.67 -21.47 -39.51
C ALA A 85 -2.24 -21.28 -40.04
N ALA A 86 -1.28 -21.06 -39.14
CA ALA A 86 0.10 -20.80 -39.52
C ALA A 86 1.11 -21.24 -38.44
N VAL A 87 2.26 -21.72 -38.90
CA VAL A 87 3.47 -21.88 -38.08
C VAL A 87 4.50 -20.86 -38.54
N ARG A 88 5.26 -20.27 -37.61
CA ARG A 88 6.43 -19.45 -37.97
C ARG A 88 7.56 -19.68 -36.98
N PRO A 89 8.84 -19.58 -37.40
CA PRO A 89 9.94 -19.46 -36.45
C PRO A 89 9.70 -18.22 -35.57
N GLN A 90 9.78 -18.38 -34.25
CA GLN A 90 9.63 -17.25 -33.31
C GLN A 90 10.82 -16.30 -33.40
N PHE A 91 12.01 -16.83 -33.70
CA PHE A 91 13.25 -16.06 -33.86
C PHE A 91 13.91 -16.38 -35.21
N PRO A 92 13.40 -15.82 -36.32
CA PRO A 92 13.93 -16.10 -37.66
C PRO A 92 15.41 -15.74 -37.77
N GLY A 93 16.24 -16.69 -38.23
CA GLY A 93 17.67 -16.47 -38.46
C GLY A 93 18.55 -16.52 -37.21
N ALA A 94 18.00 -16.84 -36.03
CA ALA A 94 18.80 -17.02 -34.82
C ALA A 94 19.78 -18.20 -34.97
N LYS A 95 21.02 -18.00 -34.52
CA LYS A 95 22.05 -19.04 -34.47
C LYS A 95 22.29 -19.47 -33.01
N PRO A 96 22.59 -20.77 -32.75
CA PRO A 96 22.92 -21.23 -31.41
C PRO A 96 24.08 -20.44 -30.78
N ARG A 97 24.00 -20.20 -29.48
CA ARG A 97 25.06 -19.57 -28.67
C ARG A 97 25.32 -20.38 -27.41
N THR A 98 26.55 -20.34 -26.90
CA THR A 98 26.89 -20.96 -25.62
C THR A 98 26.84 -19.93 -24.50
N TYR A 99 26.10 -20.22 -23.44
CA TYR A 99 26.04 -19.41 -22.22
C TYR A 99 26.22 -20.33 -21.01
N GLN A 100 27.25 -20.06 -20.19
CA GLN A 100 27.56 -20.84 -18.98
C GLN A 100 27.63 -22.37 -19.25
N GLY A 101 28.27 -22.77 -20.35
CA GLY A 101 28.39 -24.19 -20.73
C GLY A 101 27.14 -24.82 -21.34
N ARG A 102 26.00 -24.11 -21.38
CA ARG A 102 24.76 -24.56 -22.04
C ARG A 102 24.67 -23.99 -23.46
N VAL A 103 24.33 -24.83 -24.43
CA VAL A 103 23.92 -24.37 -25.77
C VAL A 103 22.49 -23.84 -25.71
N VAL A 104 22.33 -22.57 -26.02
CA VAL A 104 21.05 -21.87 -26.17
C VAL A 104 20.75 -21.73 -27.66
N ASP A 105 19.79 -22.50 -28.15
CA ASP A 105 19.35 -22.47 -29.53
C ASP A 105 17.93 -21.91 -29.64
N LEU A 106 17.83 -20.63 -30.00
CA LEU A 106 16.54 -19.97 -30.24
C LEU A 106 15.87 -20.44 -31.55
N GLY A 107 16.60 -21.11 -32.44
CA GLY A 107 16.05 -21.70 -33.66
C GLY A 107 15.04 -22.82 -33.40
N GLN A 108 15.02 -23.37 -32.18
CA GLN A 108 14.05 -24.39 -31.74
C GLN A 108 12.63 -23.85 -31.54
N TRP A 109 12.45 -22.54 -31.41
CA TRP A 109 11.18 -21.94 -31.02
C TRP A 109 10.31 -21.55 -32.22
N HIS A 110 9.06 -22.00 -32.21
CA HIS A 110 8.07 -21.81 -33.27
C HIS A 110 6.77 -21.28 -32.68
N ARG A 111 6.23 -20.21 -33.26
CA ARG A 111 4.89 -19.72 -32.94
C ARG A 111 3.86 -20.42 -33.81
N LEU A 112 2.83 -20.95 -33.18
CA LEU A 112 1.65 -21.52 -33.83
C LEU A 112 0.48 -20.54 -33.65
N THR A 113 -0.18 -20.20 -34.76
CA THR A 113 -1.35 -19.32 -34.78
C THR A 113 -2.55 -20.08 -35.31
N PHE A 114 -3.72 -19.87 -34.70
CA PHE A 114 -4.96 -20.56 -35.01
C PHE A 114 -5.94 -19.64 -35.75
N ALA A 115 -6.84 -20.21 -36.53
CA ALA A 115 -7.81 -19.43 -37.30
C ALA A 115 -8.96 -18.87 -36.45
N ALA A 116 -9.13 -19.38 -35.23
CA ALA A 116 -10.17 -19.01 -34.27
C ALA A 116 -9.61 -19.14 -32.84
N GLU A 117 -10.35 -18.62 -31.86
CA GLU A 117 -10.02 -18.77 -30.45
C GLU A 117 -9.96 -20.24 -30.02
N ILE A 118 -9.02 -20.55 -29.13
CA ILE A 118 -8.73 -21.90 -28.64
C ILE A 118 -8.91 -22.00 -27.12
N ASP A 119 -9.16 -23.22 -26.64
CA ASP A 119 -8.98 -23.58 -25.24
C ASP A 119 -7.48 -23.70 -24.94
N VAL A 120 -6.88 -22.60 -24.48
CA VAL A 120 -5.43 -22.48 -24.35
C VAL A 120 -4.82 -23.58 -23.47
N PRO A 121 -5.33 -23.88 -22.24
CA PRO A 121 -4.82 -24.98 -21.43
C PRO A 121 -4.89 -26.35 -22.13
N ALA A 122 -6.02 -26.68 -22.76
CA ALA A 122 -6.19 -27.98 -23.41
C ALA A 122 -5.25 -28.15 -24.61
N VAL A 123 -5.10 -27.10 -25.43
CA VAL A 123 -4.23 -27.14 -26.61
C VAL A 123 -2.75 -27.18 -26.19
N VAL A 124 -2.35 -26.42 -25.17
CA VAL A 124 -1.00 -26.49 -24.61
C VAL A 124 -0.69 -27.90 -24.10
N ALA A 125 -1.61 -28.54 -23.36
CA ALA A 125 -1.43 -29.90 -22.87
C ALA A 125 -1.26 -30.92 -24.02
N ASP A 126 -2.08 -30.82 -25.06
CA ASP A 126 -2.02 -31.69 -26.25
C ASP A 126 -0.65 -31.58 -26.96
N PHE A 127 -0.16 -30.36 -27.18
CA PHE A 127 1.15 -30.16 -27.82
C PHE A 127 2.33 -30.50 -26.89
N GLN A 128 2.21 -30.25 -25.58
CA GLN A 128 3.23 -30.63 -24.60
C GLN A 128 3.43 -32.15 -24.52
N ALA A 129 2.36 -32.93 -24.74
CA ALA A 129 2.41 -34.39 -24.80
C ALA A 129 2.92 -34.96 -26.14
N ALA A 130 3.13 -34.11 -27.15
CA ALA A 130 3.50 -34.57 -28.49
C ALA A 130 4.99 -34.97 -28.58
N PRO A 131 5.31 -36.12 -29.20
CA PRO A 131 6.70 -36.52 -29.42
C PRO A 131 7.48 -35.45 -30.20
N GLY A 132 8.62 -35.02 -29.66
CA GLY A 132 9.48 -34.03 -30.29
C GLY A 132 9.22 -32.58 -29.89
N VAL A 133 8.21 -32.31 -29.07
CA VAL A 133 8.01 -31.03 -28.39
C VAL A 133 8.71 -31.10 -27.04
N LEU A 134 9.70 -30.23 -26.83
CA LEU A 134 10.36 -30.07 -25.53
C LEU A 134 9.52 -29.20 -24.59
N GLU A 135 8.83 -28.21 -25.15
CA GLU A 135 8.06 -27.23 -24.38
C GLU A 135 6.92 -26.66 -25.23
N ALA A 136 5.73 -26.52 -24.64
CA ALA A 136 4.60 -25.78 -25.20
C ALA A 136 4.17 -24.74 -24.17
N GLN A 137 4.18 -23.47 -24.57
CA GLN A 137 3.86 -22.35 -23.70
C GLN A 137 2.71 -21.53 -24.26
N PRO A 138 1.73 -21.14 -23.43
CA PRO A 138 0.81 -20.07 -23.79
C PRO A 138 1.54 -18.72 -23.83
N ILE A 139 0.98 -17.74 -24.54
CA ILE A 139 1.56 -16.39 -24.63
C ILE A 139 0.79 -15.45 -23.69
N GLY A 140 1.42 -15.03 -22.59
CA GLY A 140 0.79 -14.09 -21.65
C GLY A 140 0.73 -12.67 -22.18
N ILE A 141 -0.37 -11.97 -21.87
CA ILE A 141 -0.55 -10.54 -22.12
C ILE A 141 -0.41 -9.81 -20.78
N HIS A 142 0.42 -8.77 -20.76
CA HIS A 142 0.75 -8.00 -19.56
C HIS A 142 0.62 -6.50 -19.81
N SER A 143 0.30 -5.75 -18.77
CA SER A 143 0.29 -4.28 -18.75
C SER A 143 1.71 -3.70 -18.59
N VAL A 144 1.93 -2.49 -19.08
CA VAL A 144 3.19 -1.74 -18.89
C VAL A 144 3.11 -0.95 -17.59
N THR A 145 4.02 -1.21 -16.65
CA THR A 145 4.04 -0.63 -15.30
C THR A 145 4.38 0.85 -15.27
N ALA A 146 3.72 1.61 -14.39
CA ALA A 146 4.00 3.03 -14.18
C ALA A 146 5.33 3.21 -13.42
N VAL A 147 6.34 3.77 -14.09
CA VAL A 147 7.62 4.14 -13.47
C VAL A 147 7.67 5.66 -13.35
N PRO A 148 7.86 6.23 -12.15
CA PRO A 148 7.93 7.68 -11.97
C PRO A 148 9.10 8.31 -12.73
N ASN A 149 8.95 9.58 -13.12
CA ASN A 149 9.99 10.35 -13.82
C ASN A 149 10.96 11.09 -12.87
N ASP A 150 10.78 10.95 -11.55
CA ASP A 150 11.52 11.66 -10.51
C ASP A 150 13.01 11.28 -10.51
N GLN A 151 13.90 12.28 -10.41
CA GLN A 151 15.33 12.14 -10.68
C GLN A 151 16.01 11.03 -9.87
N TYR A 152 15.61 10.87 -8.60
CA TYR A 152 16.22 9.94 -7.65
C TYR A 152 15.34 8.72 -7.35
N TYR A 153 14.26 8.48 -8.11
CA TYR A 153 13.42 7.29 -7.94
C TYR A 153 14.22 5.98 -8.00
N VAL A 154 15.29 5.94 -8.79
CA VAL A 154 16.19 4.78 -8.92
C VAL A 154 16.87 4.39 -7.60
N ASN A 155 16.92 5.30 -6.62
CA ASN A 155 17.48 5.05 -5.28
C ASN A 155 16.45 4.42 -4.32
N GLN A 156 15.16 4.43 -4.67
CA GLN A 156 14.05 3.98 -3.81
C GLN A 156 13.71 2.50 -4.04
N TRP A 157 14.65 1.62 -3.64
CA TRP A 157 14.51 0.16 -3.75
C TRP A 157 13.20 -0.39 -3.14
N HIS A 158 12.66 0.30 -2.15
CA HIS A 158 11.46 -0.10 -1.42
C HIS A 158 10.20 -0.08 -2.29
N HIS A 159 10.12 0.79 -3.31
CA HIS A 159 8.94 0.90 -4.18
C HIS A 159 8.65 -0.41 -4.93
N PRO A 160 9.61 -1.02 -5.65
CA PRO A 160 9.43 -2.35 -6.23
C PRO A 160 9.10 -3.44 -5.21
N VAL A 161 9.72 -3.41 -4.02
CA VAL A 161 9.53 -4.46 -2.99
C VAL A 161 8.11 -4.44 -2.43
N ILE A 162 7.49 -3.27 -2.24
CA ILE A 162 6.09 -3.17 -1.80
C ILE A 162 5.09 -3.22 -2.97
N ASN A 163 5.55 -3.45 -4.20
CA ASN A 163 4.74 -3.37 -5.42
C ASN A 163 4.03 -2.00 -5.61
N ALA A 164 4.70 -0.90 -5.26
CA ALA A 164 4.16 0.45 -5.48
C ALA A 164 3.90 0.77 -6.96
N PRO A 165 4.80 0.44 -7.92
CA PRO A 165 4.55 0.67 -9.34
C PRO A 165 3.25 0.06 -9.86
N GLN A 166 2.91 -1.14 -9.40
CA GLN A 166 1.68 -1.84 -9.75
C GLN A 166 0.46 -1.24 -9.02
N ALA A 167 0.65 -0.76 -7.80
CA ALA A 167 -0.40 -0.02 -7.08
C ALA A 167 -0.76 1.28 -7.80
N TRP A 168 0.23 2.01 -8.31
CA TRP A 168 0.05 3.29 -9.00
C TRP A 168 -0.67 3.19 -10.35
N GLU A 169 -0.76 1.99 -10.94
CA GLU A 169 -1.67 1.76 -12.08
C GLU A 169 -3.15 1.82 -11.68
N VAL A 170 -3.44 1.68 -10.38
CA VAL A 170 -4.77 1.48 -9.81
C VAL A 170 -5.22 2.67 -8.96
N GLU A 171 -4.33 3.17 -8.09
CA GLU A 171 -4.54 4.34 -7.24
C GLU A 171 -3.18 4.94 -6.84
N VAL A 172 -3.08 6.27 -6.85
CA VAL A 172 -1.82 7.01 -6.66
C VAL A 172 -1.87 7.92 -5.43
N GLY A 173 -3.01 7.96 -4.74
CA GLY A 173 -3.28 8.85 -3.64
C GLY A 173 -4.07 10.06 -4.12
N ARG A 174 -4.93 10.58 -3.24
CA ARG A 174 -5.76 11.75 -3.56
C ARG A 174 -5.79 12.76 -2.43
N ALA A 175 -5.95 14.02 -2.82
CA ALA A 175 -6.01 15.16 -1.93
C ALA A 175 -7.10 15.11 -0.84
N GLN A 176 -8.10 14.23 -0.95
CA GLN A 176 -9.14 14.08 0.08
C GLN A 176 -8.66 13.28 1.31
N VAL A 177 -7.52 12.60 1.24
CA VAL A 177 -6.96 11.87 2.38
C VAL A 177 -5.84 12.68 2.98
N THR A 178 -6.01 13.06 4.26
CA THR A 178 -5.01 13.78 5.04
C THR A 178 -4.29 12.83 5.99
N VAL A 179 -2.96 12.86 5.94
CA VAL A 179 -2.04 12.14 6.82
C VAL A 179 -1.32 13.14 7.71
N ALA A 180 -1.59 13.08 9.02
CA ALA A 180 -0.89 13.88 10.02
C ALA A 180 0.47 13.26 10.34
N ILE A 181 1.52 14.05 10.17
CA ILE A 181 2.90 13.72 10.54
C ILE A 181 3.19 14.41 11.86
N LEU A 182 3.01 13.66 12.95
CA LEU A 182 3.34 14.12 14.30
C LEU A 182 4.82 13.81 14.53
N ASP A 183 5.70 14.79 14.37
CA ASP A 183 7.15 14.55 14.38
C ASP A 183 7.93 15.85 14.74
N THR A 184 9.19 15.98 14.34
CA THR A 184 10.03 17.18 14.54
C THR A 184 9.65 18.38 13.68
N GLY A 185 8.49 18.31 13.00
CA GLY A 185 8.05 19.26 11.99
C GLY A 185 8.22 18.70 10.57
N VAL A 186 7.85 19.48 9.57
CA VAL A 186 8.08 19.15 8.15
C VAL A 186 8.60 20.40 7.46
N ARG A 187 9.63 20.25 6.62
CA ARG A 187 10.01 21.29 5.66
C ARG A 187 8.92 21.42 4.59
N TYR A 188 7.80 22.02 4.95
CA TYR A 188 6.59 22.13 4.11
C TYR A 188 6.82 22.96 2.84
N PHE A 189 7.91 23.72 2.79
CA PHE A 189 8.39 24.47 1.63
C PHE A 189 9.49 23.75 0.82
N HIS A 190 9.76 22.47 1.10
CA HIS A 190 10.59 21.65 0.22
C HIS A 190 9.90 21.51 -1.15
N LYS A 191 10.60 21.70 -2.27
CA LYS A 191 9.93 21.75 -3.60
C LYS A 191 9.18 20.48 -3.97
N ASP A 192 9.67 19.36 -3.46
CA ASP A 192 9.07 18.04 -3.64
C ASP A 192 7.90 17.73 -2.68
N LEU A 193 7.50 18.69 -1.84
CA LEU A 193 6.31 18.63 -0.98
C LEU A 193 5.43 19.86 -1.17
N GLY A 194 5.99 21.06 -1.00
CA GLY A 194 5.31 22.36 -1.11
C GLY A 194 5.06 22.82 -2.53
N GLY A 195 5.69 22.18 -3.53
CA GLY A 195 5.58 22.54 -4.94
C GLY A 195 6.70 23.48 -5.42
N SER A 196 6.76 23.72 -6.73
CA SER A 196 7.91 24.36 -7.38
C SER A 196 8.20 25.80 -6.93
N GLU A 197 7.17 26.52 -6.48
CA GLU A 197 7.26 27.91 -6.02
C GLU A 197 7.66 28.05 -4.56
N ALA A 198 7.69 26.93 -3.81
CA ALA A 198 8.03 26.95 -2.40
C ALA A 198 9.54 27.18 -2.18
N SER A 199 9.86 27.98 -1.18
CA SER A 199 11.24 28.30 -0.80
C SER A 199 11.34 28.63 0.69
N TYR A 200 12.57 28.64 1.21
CA TYR A 200 12.86 29.05 2.57
C TYR A 200 12.58 30.54 2.83
N ASP A 201 12.85 31.40 1.83
CA ASP A 201 12.74 32.86 1.97
C ASP A 201 11.29 33.38 1.90
N ASP A 202 10.40 32.63 1.26
CA ASP A 202 8.98 32.97 1.12
C ASP A 202 8.10 31.70 1.28
N PRO A 203 8.03 31.13 2.51
CA PRO A 203 7.30 29.88 2.77
C PRO A 203 5.79 30.11 2.92
N GLY A 204 5.28 31.29 2.58
CA GLY A 204 3.92 31.71 2.90
C GLY A 204 2.81 30.97 2.13
N PRO A 205 1.54 31.21 2.54
CA PRO A 205 0.36 30.52 1.99
C PRO A 205 0.17 30.69 0.48
N THR A 206 0.74 31.72 -0.13
CA THR A 206 0.60 31.97 -1.58
C THR A 206 1.55 31.14 -2.45
N LYS A 207 2.59 30.53 -1.85
CA LYS A 207 3.66 29.81 -2.57
C LYS A 207 3.59 28.30 -2.36
N VAL A 208 3.20 27.88 -1.17
CA VAL A 208 3.06 26.46 -0.82
C VAL A 208 1.71 25.94 -1.32
N ALA A 209 1.76 25.01 -2.27
CA ALA A 209 0.59 24.51 -3.00
C ALA A 209 0.63 23.01 -3.35
N GLY A 210 1.70 22.29 -3.00
CA GLY A 210 1.94 20.89 -3.36
C GLY A 210 1.08 19.85 -2.62
N ASN A 211 1.71 18.80 -2.12
CA ASN A 211 1.05 17.75 -1.31
C ASN A 211 0.92 18.13 0.18
N MET A 212 1.08 19.41 0.53
CA MET A 212 0.82 19.89 1.89
C MET A 212 -0.68 20.04 2.12
N TRP A 213 -1.13 19.67 3.32
CA TRP A 213 -2.43 20.06 3.83
C TRP A 213 -2.45 21.57 4.08
N THR A 214 -3.59 22.19 3.83
CA THR A 214 -3.81 23.58 4.17
C THR A 214 -5.14 23.75 4.90
N ASN A 215 -5.14 24.62 5.90
CA ASN A 215 -6.36 25.14 6.49
C ASN A 215 -6.88 26.26 5.58
N ASP A 216 -7.88 25.95 4.75
CA ASP A 216 -8.36 26.89 3.74
C ASP A 216 -9.01 28.15 4.33
N LEU A 217 -9.53 28.08 5.57
CA LEU A 217 -10.10 29.22 6.28
C LEU A 217 -9.00 30.22 6.67
N GLU A 218 -7.94 29.75 7.31
CA GLU A 218 -6.77 30.56 7.66
C GLU A 218 -6.00 31.04 6.43
N LYS A 219 -5.85 30.17 5.42
CA LYS A 219 -5.14 30.49 4.18
C LYS A 219 -5.78 31.65 3.42
N ALA A 220 -7.11 31.75 3.48
CA ALA A 220 -7.89 32.85 2.90
C ALA A 220 -8.24 33.94 3.93
N GLY A 221 -7.77 33.78 5.16
CA GLY A 221 -8.11 34.55 6.34
C GLY A 221 -7.37 35.87 6.50
N SER A 222 -7.52 36.47 7.66
CA SER A 222 -6.93 37.76 8.02
C SER A 222 -5.67 37.56 8.86
N PRO A 223 -4.49 38.07 8.45
CA PRO A 223 -3.26 37.88 9.19
C PRO A 223 -3.38 38.25 10.68
N GLY A 224 -2.92 37.35 11.54
CA GLY A 224 -2.97 37.49 13.00
C GLY A 224 -4.33 37.16 13.61
N THR A 225 -5.22 36.48 12.87
CA THR A 225 -6.56 36.07 13.32
C THR A 225 -6.66 34.55 13.34
N ASP A 226 -7.46 34.02 14.27
CA ASP A 226 -7.92 32.64 14.26
C ASP A 226 -9.29 32.64 13.57
N ASP A 227 -9.28 32.46 12.25
CA ASP A 227 -10.43 32.61 11.37
C ASP A 227 -11.38 31.39 11.44
N ASP A 228 -10.86 30.21 11.79
CA ASP A 228 -11.68 29.01 12.00
C ASP A 228 -12.13 28.79 13.46
N GLY A 229 -11.57 29.55 14.41
CA GLY A 229 -11.91 29.52 15.82
C GLY A 229 -11.40 28.28 16.55
N ASN A 230 -10.38 27.62 16.02
CA ASN A 230 -9.81 26.39 16.59
C ASN A 230 -8.82 26.65 17.75
N GLY A 231 -8.51 27.92 18.03
CA GLY A 231 -7.58 28.38 19.06
C GLY A 231 -6.14 28.54 18.59
N LYS A 232 -5.86 28.38 17.29
CA LYS A 232 -4.54 28.47 16.67
C LYS A 232 -4.58 29.57 15.61
N VAL A 233 -3.85 30.66 15.86
CA VAL A 233 -3.84 31.83 14.96
C VAL A 233 -3.03 31.52 13.70
N ASP A 234 -3.60 31.76 12.52
CA ASP A 234 -2.95 31.61 11.22
C ASP A 234 -2.39 30.18 10.96
N ASP A 235 -3.00 29.10 11.46
CA ASP A 235 -2.54 27.71 11.30
C ASP A 235 -2.76 27.12 9.88
N TRP A 236 -2.45 27.93 8.86
CA TRP A 236 -2.77 27.68 7.45
C TRP A 236 -2.11 26.43 6.85
N VAL A 237 -1.03 25.90 7.44
CA VAL A 237 -0.29 24.72 6.95
C VAL A 237 -0.12 23.62 7.99
N GLY A 238 -0.59 23.83 9.22
CA GLY A 238 -0.33 22.96 10.37
C GLY A 238 0.08 23.79 11.58
N TRP A 239 0.64 23.13 12.60
CA TRP A 239 0.91 23.80 13.87
C TRP A 239 2.19 23.30 14.55
N ASP A 240 2.90 24.23 15.17
CA ASP A 240 4.03 23.98 16.06
C ASP A 240 3.62 24.04 17.53
N PHE A 241 3.78 22.93 18.23
CA PHE A 241 3.43 22.82 19.65
C PHE A 241 4.64 23.08 20.57
N VAL A 242 5.83 23.34 20.04
CA VAL A 242 7.05 23.42 20.85
C VAL A 242 7.17 24.79 21.54
N GLU A 243 6.82 24.84 22.83
CA GLU A 243 6.95 26.08 23.63
C GLU A 243 8.33 26.22 24.32
N ALA A 244 9.04 25.11 24.51
CA ALA A 244 10.34 25.08 25.17
C ALA A 244 11.11 23.80 24.82
N ALA A 245 12.40 23.94 24.50
CA ALA A 245 13.32 22.84 24.22
C ALA A 245 14.41 22.80 25.31
N TYR A 246 14.17 22.10 26.41
CA TYR A 246 15.24 21.92 27.40
C TYR A 246 15.08 20.64 28.22
N PHE A 247 16.07 19.75 28.12
CA PHE A 247 16.11 18.50 28.89
C PHE A 247 17.49 18.27 29.55
N PRO A 248 17.70 18.76 30.78
CA PRO A 248 18.97 18.66 31.47
C PRO A 248 19.14 17.27 32.11
N ARG A 249 19.50 16.25 31.32
CA ARG A 249 19.80 14.91 31.85
C ARG A 249 21.29 14.60 31.76
N TRP A 250 22.00 14.49 32.88
CA TRP A 250 23.37 13.96 32.86
C TRP A 250 23.37 12.42 32.67
N PRO A 251 24.27 11.81 31.87
CA PRO A 251 25.38 12.41 31.11
C PRO A 251 24.99 12.93 29.70
N TYR A 252 23.77 12.70 29.25
CA TYR A 252 23.25 13.11 27.94
C TYR A 252 22.71 14.54 27.98
N ARG A 253 23.60 15.53 28.17
CA ARG A 253 23.18 16.94 28.12
C ARG A 253 22.68 17.24 26.71
N PHE A 254 21.37 17.34 26.55
CA PHE A 254 20.73 17.75 25.30
C PHE A 254 20.54 19.27 25.32
N VAL A 255 21.22 19.93 24.40
CA VAL A 255 21.10 21.37 24.17
C VAL A 255 20.41 21.54 22.82
N PRO A 256 19.39 22.40 22.68
CA PRO A 256 18.82 22.70 21.37
C PRO A 256 19.90 23.09 20.36
N MET A 257 19.67 22.78 19.09
CA MET A 257 20.55 23.25 18.02
C MET A 257 20.45 24.77 17.85
N ASP A 258 21.48 25.37 17.24
CA ASP A 258 21.56 26.83 17.07
C ASP A 258 20.50 27.34 16.07
N GLY A 259 19.56 28.16 16.51
CA GLY A 259 18.47 28.63 15.65
C GLY A 259 17.23 27.72 15.65
N GLU A 260 17.19 26.72 16.52
CA GLU A 260 15.96 25.99 16.84
C GLU A 260 14.88 26.96 17.35
N ASP A 261 13.68 26.89 16.76
CA ASP A 261 12.52 27.58 17.30
C ASP A 261 11.94 26.80 18.47
N ASN A 262 12.07 27.37 19.67
CA ASN A 262 11.64 26.71 20.90
C ASN A 262 11.15 27.71 21.94
N THR A 263 10.60 28.83 21.46
CA THR A 263 10.26 29.97 22.32
C THR A 263 8.76 30.17 22.48
N ALA A 264 7.95 29.68 21.53
CA ALA A 264 6.51 29.71 21.59
C ALA A 264 5.94 28.66 20.63
N ALA A 265 4.76 28.13 20.95
CA ALA A 265 3.95 27.40 19.99
C ALA A 265 3.32 28.39 18.99
N ASP A 266 3.44 28.12 17.69
CA ASP A 266 2.98 29.00 16.62
C ASP A 266 2.58 28.26 15.33
N ASN A 267 2.35 29.02 14.25
CA ASN A 267 1.89 28.52 12.96
C ASN A 267 3.02 28.08 12.02
N ASP A 268 4.26 27.91 12.50
CA ASP A 268 5.40 27.51 11.70
C ASP A 268 5.89 26.10 12.06
N PRO A 269 5.23 25.02 11.57
CA PRO A 269 5.59 23.64 11.87
C PRO A 269 6.84 23.16 11.11
N ARG A 270 7.78 24.05 10.79
CA ARG A 270 8.98 23.71 10.02
C ARG A 270 9.86 22.73 10.79
N ASP A 271 10.48 21.84 10.04
CA ASP A 271 11.41 20.86 10.61
C ASP A 271 12.79 21.47 10.82
N PHE A 272 13.36 21.28 12.01
CA PHE A 272 14.73 21.66 12.34
C PHE A 272 15.68 20.46 12.45
N ASN A 273 15.16 19.23 12.44
CA ASN A 273 15.95 18.01 12.58
C ASN A 273 16.08 17.21 11.27
N GLY A 274 15.03 17.22 10.45
CA GLY A 274 14.97 16.49 9.18
C GLY A 274 14.23 15.15 9.25
N HIS A 275 14.00 14.60 10.44
CA HIS A 275 13.32 13.32 10.61
C HIS A 275 11.85 13.35 10.18
N GLY A 276 11.10 14.38 10.57
CA GLY A 276 9.70 14.54 10.16
C GLY A 276 9.54 14.82 8.66
N THR A 277 10.45 15.60 8.07
CA THR A 277 10.53 15.81 6.61
C THR A 277 10.78 14.50 5.87
N HIS A 278 11.64 13.63 6.40
CA HIS A 278 11.90 12.29 5.85
C HIS A 278 10.64 11.43 5.86
N CYS A 279 9.92 11.42 6.97
CA CYS A 279 8.65 10.70 7.09
C CYS A 279 7.59 11.24 6.12
N ALA A 280 7.43 12.57 6.01
CA ALA A 280 6.50 13.20 5.08
C ALA A 280 6.81 12.87 3.61
N GLY A 281 8.09 12.89 3.22
CA GLY A 281 8.52 12.53 1.87
C GLY A 281 8.22 11.08 1.49
N ILE A 282 8.36 10.13 2.43
CA ILE A 282 7.99 8.71 2.20
C ILE A 282 6.50 8.60 1.89
N VAL A 283 5.67 9.38 2.59
CA VAL A 283 4.22 9.37 2.37
C VAL A 283 3.86 9.99 1.03
N ALA A 284 4.28 11.24 0.79
CA ALA A 284 3.70 12.05 -0.28
C ALA A 284 4.68 13.03 -0.97
N ALA A 285 5.97 12.69 -1.11
CA ALA A 285 6.80 13.41 -2.09
C ALA A 285 6.10 13.40 -3.46
N ILE A 286 6.04 14.57 -4.11
CA ILE A 286 5.24 14.78 -5.33
C ILE A 286 5.79 13.90 -6.45
N THR A 287 5.00 12.93 -6.87
CA THR A 287 5.46 11.96 -7.86
C THR A 287 5.21 12.47 -9.29
N ASN A 288 6.19 12.25 -10.16
CA ASN A 288 6.30 12.76 -11.52
C ASN A 288 6.45 14.28 -11.68
N ASN A 289 7.22 14.95 -10.83
CA ASN A 289 7.52 16.37 -11.02
C ASN A 289 8.89 16.63 -11.69
N ASN A 290 9.59 15.59 -12.15
CA ASN A 290 10.96 15.61 -12.67
C ASN A 290 12.02 16.06 -11.64
N SER A 291 11.70 16.06 -10.35
CA SER A 291 12.56 16.48 -9.26
C SER A 291 12.56 15.41 -8.17
N GLY A 292 13.53 15.48 -7.26
CA GLY A 292 13.48 14.71 -6.01
C GLY A 292 13.16 13.21 -6.15
N LEU A 293 12.19 12.76 -5.35
CA LEU A 293 11.83 11.37 -5.08
C LEU A 293 10.31 11.17 -5.25
N ALA A 294 9.88 9.92 -5.34
CA ALA A 294 8.46 9.58 -5.35
C ALA A 294 7.97 9.18 -3.95
N GLY A 295 6.87 9.77 -3.48
CA GLY A 295 6.15 9.31 -2.30
C GLY A 295 5.27 8.09 -2.63
N VAL A 296 4.97 7.24 -1.65
CA VAL A 296 4.11 6.07 -1.85
C VAL A 296 2.69 6.48 -2.30
N ALA A 297 2.18 7.61 -1.77
CA ALA A 297 0.87 8.17 -2.11
C ALA A 297 1.00 9.61 -2.64
N GLY A 298 2.09 9.89 -3.37
CA GLY A 298 2.46 11.21 -3.88
C GLY A 298 1.60 11.77 -5.01
N GLY A 299 0.63 11.01 -5.51
CA GLY A 299 -0.24 11.40 -6.62
C GLY A 299 0.37 11.16 -8.00
N TRP A 300 -0.46 11.29 -9.03
CA TRP A 300 -0.07 11.21 -10.43
C TRP A 300 -1.11 11.97 -11.24
N LEU A 301 -0.73 12.92 -12.09
CA LEU A 301 -1.72 13.58 -12.95
C LEU A 301 -2.22 12.59 -14.01
N ALA A 302 -3.54 12.50 -14.16
CA ALA A 302 -4.16 11.83 -15.29
C ALA A 302 -3.67 12.50 -16.59
N GLY A 303 -2.86 11.79 -17.37
CA GLY A 303 -2.29 12.29 -18.63
C GLY A 303 -0.77 12.47 -18.66
N GLY A 304 -0.03 12.13 -17.59
CA GLY A 304 1.44 12.07 -17.62
C GLY A 304 2.15 13.43 -17.76
N LEU A 305 1.44 14.53 -17.49
CA LEU A 305 2.07 15.84 -17.34
C LEU A 305 2.60 16.00 -15.91
N PRO A 306 3.71 16.72 -15.72
CA PRO A 306 4.23 16.97 -14.38
C PRO A 306 3.19 17.67 -13.52
N ALA A 307 3.13 17.27 -12.24
CA ALA A 307 2.25 17.86 -11.23
C ALA A 307 3.05 18.79 -10.30
N PRO A 308 3.61 19.92 -10.77
CA PRO A 308 4.43 20.80 -9.93
C PRO A 308 3.68 21.34 -8.70
N ALA A 309 2.35 21.24 -8.71
CA ALA A 309 1.46 21.61 -7.61
C ALA A 309 0.89 20.40 -6.81
N GLY A 310 1.31 19.16 -7.04
CA GLY A 310 0.93 17.98 -6.22
C GLY A 310 -0.57 17.60 -6.19
N ASN A 311 -0.90 16.35 -6.51
CA ASN A 311 -2.29 15.85 -6.43
C ASN A 311 -2.45 14.58 -5.60
N GLY A 312 -1.43 14.23 -4.81
CA GLY A 312 -1.44 13.10 -3.90
C GLY A 312 -2.19 13.39 -2.60
N VAL A 313 -1.97 12.51 -1.62
CA VAL A 313 -2.49 12.70 -0.26
C VAL A 313 -1.91 13.96 0.36
N ARG A 314 -2.64 14.55 1.31
CA ARG A 314 -2.22 15.79 1.98
C ARG A 314 -1.48 15.50 3.27
N ILE A 315 -0.32 16.12 3.43
CA ILE A 315 0.51 16.04 4.64
C ILE A 315 0.12 17.16 5.59
N MET A 316 -0.38 16.82 6.77
CA MET A 316 -0.59 17.77 7.87
C MET A 316 0.63 17.72 8.81
N PRO A 317 1.54 18.70 8.75
CA PRO A 317 2.71 18.77 9.60
C PRO A 317 2.33 19.23 11.01
N LEU A 318 2.62 18.41 12.01
CA LEU A 318 2.41 18.73 13.42
C LEU A 318 3.74 18.58 14.15
N ARG A 319 4.37 19.71 14.48
CA ARG A 319 5.66 19.73 15.14
C ARG A 319 5.45 19.55 16.64
N ILE A 320 5.90 18.41 17.15
CA ILE A 320 5.76 18.01 18.57
C ILE A 320 7.12 17.81 19.24
N GLY A 321 8.18 18.21 18.54
CA GLY A 321 9.55 17.84 18.82
C GLY A 321 10.55 18.80 18.20
N TRP A 322 11.78 18.75 18.69
CA TRP A 322 12.84 19.70 18.37
C TRP A 322 14.17 19.00 18.12
N SER A 323 15.10 19.67 17.43
CA SER A 323 16.46 19.18 17.25
C SER A 323 17.36 19.53 18.44
N THR A 324 18.18 18.57 18.86
CA THR A 324 19.16 18.78 19.95
C THR A 324 20.52 18.21 19.60
N ARG A 325 21.55 18.82 20.19
CA ARG A 325 22.91 18.33 20.18
C ARG A 325 23.21 17.54 21.45
N SER A 326 23.75 16.35 21.26
CA SER A 326 24.37 15.52 22.29
C SER A 326 25.86 15.36 22.00
N PRO A 327 26.75 15.55 23.00
CA PRO A 327 28.19 15.28 22.82
C PRO A 327 28.51 13.83 22.42
N LEU A 328 27.62 12.87 22.73
CA LEU A 328 27.82 11.44 22.49
C LEU A 328 27.17 10.95 21.20
N LEU A 329 26.07 11.57 20.78
CA LEU A 329 25.21 11.07 19.68
C LEU A 329 25.17 12.01 18.48
N GLY A 330 25.72 13.23 18.59
CA GLY A 330 25.55 14.26 17.58
C GLY A 330 24.15 14.87 17.66
N GLU A 331 23.58 15.18 16.50
CA GLU A 331 22.21 15.68 16.38
C GLU A 331 21.19 14.58 16.62
N VAL A 332 20.18 14.84 17.45
CA VAL A 332 19.05 13.94 17.68
C VAL A 332 17.75 14.73 17.80
N GLY A 333 16.68 14.20 17.21
CA GLY A 333 15.32 14.69 17.42
C GLY A 333 14.72 14.13 18.71
N LEU A 334 14.01 14.97 19.45
CA LEU A 334 13.22 14.58 20.62
C LEU A 334 11.76 14.98 20.41
N VAL A 335 10.83 14.30 21.08
CA VAL A 335 9.40 14.62 21.09
C VAL A 335 8.88 14.73 22.51
N ASP A 336 7.86 15.56 22.72
CA ASP A 336 7.14 15.67 23.99
C ASP A 336 5.76 15.00 23.90
N MET A 337 5.37 14.28 24.95
CA MET A 337 4.09 13.55 24.96
C MET A 337 2.88 14.46 25.20
N ALA A 338 3.05 15.62 25.84
CA ALA A 338 1.99 16.62 25.95
C ALA A 338 1.73 17.28 24.59
N TYR A 339 2.79 17.70 23.89
CA TYR A 339 2.68 18.21 22.52
C TYR A 339 2.10 17.17 21.56
N ALA A 340 2.51 15.90 21.69
CA ALA A 340 1.90 14.80 20.94
C ALA A 340 0.40 14.66 21.22
N ALA A 341 -0.03 14.77 22.48
CA ALA A 341 -1.45 14.69 22.85
C ALA A 341 -2.26 15.83 22.24
N GLU A 342 -1.75 17.07 22.31
CA GLU A 342 -2.38 18.23 21.69
C GLU A 342 -2.44 18.12 20.17
N ALA A 343 -1.37 17.62 19.55
CA ALA A 343 -1.33 17.36 18.11
C ALA A 343 -2.36 16.30 17.68
N PHE A 344 -2.56 15.23 18.44
CA PHE A 344 -3.62 14.25 18.15
C PHE A 344 -5.01 14.88 18.18
N TYR A 345 -5.28 15.76 19.16
CA TYR A 345 -6.53 16.50 19.22
C TYR A 345 -6.69 17.42 18.00
N TYR A 346 -5.66 18.21 17.68
CA TYR A 346 -5.65 19.08 16.52
C TYR A 346 -5.89 18.31 15.20
N ALA A 347 -5.18 17.19 14.99
CA ALA A 347 -5.35 16.36 13.81
C ALA A 347 -6.78 15.81 13.68
N ALA A 348 -7.40 15.41 14.79
CA ALA A 348 -8.79 14.96 14.78
C ALA A 348 -9.75 16.09 14.38
N GLN A 349 -9.56 17.28 14.95
CA GLN A 349 -10.39 18.45 14.68
C GLN A 349 -10.28 18.93 13.23
N ASN A 350 -9.07 18.86 12.67
CA ASN A 350 -8.77 19.26 11.30
C ASN A 350 -8.91 18.12 10.27
N GLY A 351 -9.59 17.03 10.66
CA GLY A 351 -10.06 16.00 9.72
C GLY A 351 -8.99 15.05 9.19
N ALA A 352 -7.84 14.94 9.85
CA ALA A 352 -6.83 13.95 9.49
C ALA A 352 -7.40 12.53 9.61
N LYS A 353 -7.21 11.71 8.57
CA LYS A 353 -7.67 10.31 8.53
C LYS A 353 -6.66 9.36 9.14
N ILE A 354 -5.38 9.72 9.08
CA ILE A 354 -4.26 8.88 9.47
C ILE A 354 -3.28 9.73 10.27
N ALA A 355 -2.77 9.20 11.38
CA ALA A 355 -1.64 9.74 12.13
C ALA A 355 -0.45 8.79 12.01
N SER A 356 0.70 9.32 11.60
CA SER A 356 1.97 8.58 11.52
C SER A 356 2.89 9.02 12.65
N CYS A 357 3.32 8.08 13.48
CA CYS A 357 4.05 8.34 14.73
C CYS A 357 5.37 7.57 14.75
N SER A 358 6.43 8.21 14.27
CA SER A 358 7.77 7.62 14.10
C SER A 358 8.69 7.84 15.31
N TRP A 359 8.15 7.69 16.53
CA TRP A 359 8.85 8.04 17.78
C TRP A 359 8.52 7.09 18.94
N GLY A 360 9.40 7.09 19.94
CA GLY A 360 9.19 6.38 21.20
C GLY A 360 8.17 7.08 22.09
N ASN A 361 7.38 6.32 22.85
CA ASN A 361 6.23 6.88 23.56
C ASN A 361 6.01 6.28 24.96
N SER A 362 5.30 7.04 25.79
CA SER A 362 4.84 6.67 27.14
C SER A 362 3.45 7.25 27.39
N ASN A 363 2.67 6.63 28.29
CA ASN A 363 1.37 7.17 28.69
C ASN A 363 1.52 8.35 29.66
N SER A 364 1.93 9.51 29.14
CA SER A 364 2.11 10.76 29.88
C SER A 364 1.57 11.92 29.04
N GLY A 365 1.46 13.12 29.63
CA GLY A 365 1.02 14.32 28.90
C GLY A 365 -0.42 14.28 28.38
N GLY A 366 -1.25 13.33 28.82
CA GLY A 366 -2.61 13.16 28.29
C GLY A 366 -2.71 12.31 27.01
N LEU A 367 -1.59 11.74 26.53
CA LEU A 367 -1.50 11.01 25.26
C LEU A 367 -2.59 9.93 25.09
N GLY A 368 -2.84 9.13 26.13
CA GLY A 368 -3.84 8.06 26.05
C GLY A 368 -5.25 8.56 25.69
N ALA A 369 -5.67 9.69 26.28
CA ALA A 369 -6.99 10.27 26.04
C ALA A 369 -7.09 10.94 24.65
N ALA A 370 -6.02 11.59 24.20
CA ALA A 370 -5.97 12.21 22.87
C ALA A 370 -5.97 11.15 21.75
N VAL A 371 -5.26 10.03 21.96
CA VAL A 371 -5.32 8.86 21.08
C VAL A 371 -6.73 8.29 21.02
N ASP A 372 -7.39 8.11 22.17
CA ASP A 372 -8.79 7.64 22.20
C ASP A 372 -9.72 8.58 21.44
N TYR A 373 -9.50 9.89 21.54
CA TYR A 373 -10.26 10.91 20.83
C TYR A 373 -10.07 10.82 19.30
N PHE A 374 -8.83 10.72 18.83
CA PHE A 374 -8.52 10.58 17.41
C PHE A 374 -9.12 9.29 16.81
N LEU A 375 -9.01 8.17 17.54
CA LEU A 375 -9.61 6.89 17.13
C LEU A 375 -11.15 6.95 17.12
N ALA A 376 -11.77 7.64 18.10
CA ALA A 376 -13.21 7.84 18.14
C ALA A 376 -13.73 8.70 16.98
N GLY A 377 -12.90 9.61 16.45
CA GLY A 377 -13.15 10.34 15.20
C GLY A 377 -13.06 9.47 13.93
N GLY A 378 -12.72 8.19 14.07
CA GLY A 378 -12.59 7.25 12.96
C GLY A 378 -11.24 7.33 12.24
N GLY A 379 -10.19 7.82 12.90
CA GLY A 379 -8.83 7.85 12.36
C GLY A 379 -8.07 6.53 12.54
N LEU A 380 -6.96 6.37 11.82
CA LEU A 380 -5.98 5.29 11.98
C LEU A 380 -4.66 5.81 12.54
N ILE A 381 -4.05 5.07 13.46
CA ILE A 381 -2.76 5.43 14.05
C ILE A 381 -1.72 4.36 13.70
N PHE A 382 -0.61 4.80 13.11
CA PHE A 382 0.56 3.99 12.80
C PHE A 382 1.71 4.39 13.72
N VAL A 383 2.31 3.41 14.39
CA VAL A 383 3.43 3.65 15.30
C VAL A 383 4.62 2.75 15.00
N ALA A 384 5.80 3.34 15.08
CA ALA A 384 7.08 2.63 14.99
C ALA A 384 7.25 1.61 16.12
N ALA A 385 7.58 0.36 15.77
CA ALA A 385 7.81 -0.71 16.75
C ALA A 385 9.01 -0.43 17.69
N GLY A 386 9.96 0.41 17.25
CA GLY A 386 11.17 0.78 17.98
C GLY A 386 12.43 0.09 17.46
N ASN A 387 13.59 0.62 17.84
CA ASN A 387 14.88 0.33 17.21
C ASN A 387 15.91 -0.35 18.14
N ASP A 388 15.46 -1.11 19.14
CA ASP A 388 16.33 -1.76 20.14
C ASP A 388 16.68 -3.23 19.83
N GLY A 389 16.08 -3.80 18.78
CA GLY A 389 16.21 -5.22 18.44
C GLY A 389 15.59 -6.16 19.48
N LYS A 390 14.52 -5.73 20.16
CA LYS A 390 13.93 -6.45 21.31
C LYS A 390 12.45 -6.79 21.11
N ASP A 391 12.05 -7.87 21.77
CA ASP A 391 10.64 -8.21 21.97
C ASP A 391 10.04 -7.38 23.11
N LYS A 392 9.81 -6.09 22.83
CA LYS A 392 9.32 -5.14 23.83
C LYS A 392 8.48 -4.04 23.19
N ALA A 393 7.19 -4.02 23.54
CA ALA A 393 6.29 -2.95 23.18
C ALA A 393 6.47 -1.72 24.10
N ASN A 394 6.50 -0.53 23.51
CA ASN A 394 6.25 0.73 24.23
C ASN A 394 4.74 0.95 24.42
N TYR A 395 4.33 2.08 25.00
CA TYR A 395 2.93 2.29 25.40
C TYR A 395 1.93 2.13 24.24
N LEU A 396 2.08 2.88 23.15
CA LEU A 396 1.21 2.79 21.98
C LEU A 396 1.33 1.42 21.30
N CYS A 397 2.53 0.82 21.28
CA CYS A 397 2.69 -0.54 20.73
C CYS A 397 1.99 -1.62 21.56
N SER A 398 1.71 -1.36 22.85
CA SER A 398 0.97 -2.28 23.73
C SER A 398 -0.54 -2.21 23.53
N ARG A 399 -1.04 -1.23 22.76
CA ARG A 399 -2.46 -1.07 22.49
C ARG A 399 -2.89 -1.90 21.28
N ALA A 400 -4.08 -2.50 21.37
CA ALA A 400 -4.63 -3.37 20.32
C ALA A 400 -5.26 -2.59 19.15
N ASP A 401 -5.66 -1.34 19.41
CA ASP A 401 -6.34 -0.43 18.48
C ASP A 401 -5.39 0.42 17.63
N ILE A 402 -4.08 0.16 17.73
CA ILE A 402 -3.02 0.85 16.99
C ILE A 402 -2.34 -0.12 16.02
N ILE A 403 -1.89 0.37 14.87
CA ILE A 403 -1.12 -0.39 13.89
C ILE A 403 0.37 -0.21 14.18
N LYS A 404 1.05 -1.31 14.51
CA LYS A 404 2.46 -1.33 14.93
C LYS A 404 3.31 -1.84 13.78
N VAL A 405 4.32 -1.05 13.38
CA VAL A 405 5.09 -1.29 12.16
C VAL A 405 6.54 -1.66 12.49
N ALA A 406 6.93 -2.89 12.14
CA ALA A 406 8.31 -3.35 12.18
C ALA A 406 9.05 -3.03 10.87
N ALA A 407 10.39 -3.01 10.90
CA ALA A 407 11.24 -2.69 9.76
C ALA A 407 11.88 -3.93 9.14
N THR A 408 11.87 -3.99 7.81
CA THR A 408 12.62 -4.98 7.00
C THR A 408 13.69 -4.32 6.13
N ASP A 409 14.65 -5.11 5.67
CA ASP A 409 15.64 -4.73 4.66
C ASP A 409 15.24 -5.16 3.24
N GLN A 410 16.11 -4.90 2.27
CA GLN A 410 15.88 -5.23 0.86
C GLN A 410 15.70 -6.71 0.52
N ASN A 411 15.95 -7.62 1.47
CA ASN A 411 15.78 -9.05 1.30
C ASN A 411 14.57 -9.59 2.08
N ASP A 412 13.68 -8.70 2.53
CA ASP A 412 12.55 -9.03 3.41
C ASP A 412 12.98 -9.66 4.75
N LEU A 413 14.23 -9.45 5.17
CA LEU A 413 14.70 -9.85 6.49
C LEU A 413 14.37 -8.75 7.50
N LYS A 414 14.00 -9.13 8.73
CA LYS A 414 13.83 -8.20 9.84
C LYS A 414 15.12 -7.38 9.99
N ALA A 415 15.01 -6.07 9.90
CA ALA A 415 16.13 -5.19 10.14
C ALA A 415 16.70 -5.45 11.54
N GLY A 416 18.02 -5.55 11.69
CA GLY A 416 18.66 -5.97 12.96
C GLY A 416 18.17 -5.17 14.17
N PHE A 417 18.02 -3.85 14.00
CA PHE A 417 17.53 -2.93 15.01
C PHE A 417 16.01 -3.01 15.28
N SER A 418 15.20 -3.54 14.37
CA SER A 418 13.74 -3.52 14.55
C SER A 418 13.34 -4.33 15.78
N ASN A 419 12.58 -3.71 16.66
CA ASN A 419 11.79 -4.44 17.64
C ASN A 419 10.78 -5.34 16.91
N TYR A 420 10.36 -6.40 17.60
CA TYR A 420 9.53 -7.46 17.07
C TYR A 420 8.63 -8.01 18.17
N GLY A 421 7.65 -8.85 17.84
CA GLY A 421 6.84 -9.57 18.80
C GLY A 421 5.46 -9.88 18.26
N ALA A 422 4.72 -10.76 18.94
CA ALA A 422 3.34 -11.11 18.55
C ALA A 422 2.37 -9.91 18.59
N TRP A 423 2.80 -8.80 19.19
CA TRP A 423 2.07 -7.53 19.21
C TRP A 423 2.27 -6.70 17.94
N VAL A 424 3.27 -6.97 17.10
CA VAL A 424 3.47 -6.25 15.82
C VAL A 424 2.29 -6.52 14.89
N SER A 425 1.79 -5.48 14.23
CA SER A 425 0.65 -5.61 13.32
C SER A 425 1.09 -6.00 11.91
N LEU A 426 2.15 -5.39 11.40
CA LEU A 426 2.73 -5.64 10.07
C LEU A 426 4.18 -5.15 10.00
N SER A 427 4.84 -5.41 8.87
CA SER A 427 6.20 -4.96 8.57
C SER A 427 6.25 -4.13 7.29
N ALA A 428 7.24 -3.23 7.20
CA ALA A 428 7.51 -2.47 5.99
C ALA A 428 9.01 -2.19 5.83
N PRO A 429 9.50 -1.90 4.61
CA PRO A 429 10.87 -1.48 4.38
C PRO A 429 11.32 -0.32 5.28
N GLY A 430 12.45 -0.51 5.97
CA GLY A 430 12.97 0.47 6.92
C GLY A 430 14.50 0.59 6.93
N VAL A 431 15.21 0.00 5.97
CA VAL A 431 16.69 0.08 5.88
C VAL A 431 17.09 0.87 4.63
N ALA A 432 17.96 1.87 4.81
CA ALA A 432 18.47 2.72 3.73
C ALA A 432 17.35 3.27 2.82
N ILE A 433 16.31 3.83 3.44
CA ILE A 433 15.17 4.42 2.75
C ILE A 433 15.51 5.85 2.39
N TRP A 434 15.61 6.14 1.09
CA TRP A 434 15.79 7.49 0.57
C TRP A 434 14.50 8.30 0.67
N SER A 435 14.61 9.50 1.24
CA SER A 435 13.53 10.50 1.32
C SER A 435 14.11 11.91 1.42
N LEU A 436 13.22 12.88 1.49
CA LEU A 436 13.49 14.31 1.69
C LEU A 436 14.04 14.55 3.10
N VAL A 437 14.95 15.49 3.30
CA VAL A 437 15.41 15.87 4.63
C VAL A 437 15.61 17.37 4.74
N HIS A 438 15.57 17.85 5.97
CA HIS A 438 16.10 19.15 6.32
C HIS A 438 17.56 19.00 6.78
N ASN A 439 18.40 19.99 6.45
CA ASN A 439 19.73 20.12 7.01
C ASN A 439 19.79 21.39 7.85
N HIS A 440 19.90 21.22 9.16
CA HIS A 440 19.96 22.32 10.12
C HIS A 440 21.10 23.32 9.82
N SER A 441 22.24 22.82 9.30
CA SER A 441 23.39 23.67 8.99
C SER A 441 23.28 24.42 7.65
N ASP A 442 22.26 24.11 6.85
CA ASP A 442 21.98 24.76 5.58
C ASP A 442 20.46 24.79 5.34
N PRO A 443 19.73 25.62 6.10
CA PRO A 443 18.27 25.62 6.09
C PRO A 443 17.66 26.19 4.81
N GLU A 444 18.45 26.88 3.97
CA GLU A 444 17.99 27.49 2.72
C GLU A 444 17.81 26.46 1.60
N ASN A 445 18.49 25.31 1.68
CA ASN A 445 18.56 24.33 0.61
C ASN A 445 17.72 23.05 0.87
N ASP A 446 17.30 22.41 -0.22
CA ASP A 446 16.58 21.13 -0.21
C ASP A 446 17.56 19.96 -0.27
N TYR A 447 17.29 18.91 0.51
CA TYR A 447 18.18 17.77 0.68
C TYR A 447 17.46 16.44 0.61
N LEU A 448 18.20 15.41 0.20
CA LEU A 448 17.76 14.02 0.16
C LEU A 448 18.76 13.16 0.93
N ALA A 449 18.26 12.20 1.72
CA ALA A 449 19.12 11.26 2.43
C ALA A 449 18.47 9.91 2.65
N ALA A 450 19.31 8.89 2.85
CA ALA A 450 18.88 7.54 3.21
C ALA A 450 18.94 7.35 4.72
N TYR A 451 17.79 7.10 5.36
CA TYR A 451 17.70 6.78 6.78
C TYR A 451 17.30 5.32 7.00
N SER A 452 17.60 4.80 8.19
CA SER A 452 17.21 3.45 8.60
C SER A 452 16.54 3.50 9.97
N GLY A 453 15.37 2.86 10.09
CA GLY A 453 14.60 2.80 11.32
C GLY A 453 13.19 2.27 11.08
N THR A 454 12.53 1.81 12.14
CA THR A 454 11.07 1.61 12.13
C THR A 454 10.32 2.91 11.83
N SER A 455 10.99 4.05 12.05
CA SER A 455 10.55 5.38 11.65
C SER A 455 10.35 5.57 10.15
N MET A 456 11.05 4.82 9.29
CA MET A 456 10.88 4.89 7.83
C MET A 456 9.83 3.88 7.36
N ALA A 457 9.71 2.75 8.05
CA ALA A 457 8.70 1.73 7.78
C ALA A 457 7.27 2.24 8.09
N THR A 458 7.12 2.99 9.19
CA THR A 458 5.84 3.51 9.69
C THR A 458 5.10 4.42 8.69
N PRO A 459 5.69 5.51 8.17
CA PRO A 459 5.05 6.36 7.17
C PRO A 459 4.77 5.60 5.87
N MET A 460 5.61 4.61 5.51
CA MET A 460 5.37 3.79 4.33
C MET A 460 4.07 2.97 4.45
N ALA A 461 3.84 2.35 5.60
CA ALA A 461 2.59 1.63 5.87
C ALA A 461 1.38 2.58 5.96
N ALA A 462 1.55 3.74 6.60
CA ALA A 462 0.53 4.78 6.65
C ALA A 462 0.12 5.25 5.23
N ALA A 463 1.09 5.37 4.32
CA ALA A 463 0.84 5.76 2.94
C ALA A 463 0.08 4.69 2.14
N VAL A 464 0.36 3.40 2.36
CA VAL A 464 -0.44 2.32 1.74
C VAL A 464 -1.89 2.33 2.25
N ALA A 465 -2.11 2.58 3.54
CA ALA A 465 -3.48 2.82 4.04
C ALA A 465 -4.13 4.05 3.37
N ALA A 466 -3.37 5.11 3.15
CA ALA A 466 -3.87 6.29 2.46
C ALA A 466 -4.25 6.00 0.99
N LEU A 467 -3.52 5.12 0.29
CA LEU A 467 -3.90 4.62 -1.04
C LEU A 467 -5.22 3.83 -0.99
N ILE A 468 -5.38 2.91 -0.03
CA ILE A 468 -6.63 2.16 0.15
C ILE A 468 -7.80 3.12 0.34
N TRP A 469 -7.65 4.12 1.21
CA TRP A 469 -8.71 5.08 1.51
C TRP A 469 -8.99 6.03 0.34
N SER A 470 -7.95 6.43 -0.40
CA SER A 470 -8.08 7.26 -1.61
C SER A 470 -8.97 6.58 -2.66
N ARG A 471 -8.79 5.26 -2.83
CA ARG A 471 -9.61 4.44 -3.71
C ARG A 471 -11.02 4.20 -3.16
N ASN A 472 -11.13 4.02 -1.83
CA ASN A 472 -12.36 3.62 -1.16
C ASN A 472 -12.84 4.69 -0.15
N GLN A 473 -13.20 5.87 -0.66
CA GLN A 473 -13.46 7.05 0.19
C GLN A 473 -14.60 6.89 1.22
N SER A 474 -15.51 5.93 1.00
CA SER A 474 -16.62 5.63 1.91
C SER A 474 -16.27 4.61 3.01
N TRP A 475 -15.07 4.02 2.96
CA TRP A 475 -14.68 3.01 3.93
C TRP A 475 -14.38 3.63 5.30
N THR A 476 -14.65 2.82 6.32
CA THR A 476 -14.27 3.09 7.70
C THR A 476 -12.80 2.77 7.94
N ALA A 477 -12.20 3.34 8.99
CA ALA A 477 -10.86 2.98 9.45
C ALA A 477 -10.68 1.46 9.63
N ALA A 478 -11.69 0.77 10.17
CA ALA A 478 -11.64 -0.68 10.38
C ALA A 478 -11.49 -1.44 9.05
N GLN A 479 -12.27 -1.07 8.03
CA GLN A 479 -12.18 -1.70 6.70
C GLN A 479 -10.82 -1.42 6.01
N VAL A 480 -10.29 -0.21 6.17
CA VAL A 480 -8.97 0.15 5.63
C VAL A 480 -7.86 -0.63 6.33
N SER A 481 -7.91 -0.72 7.67
CA SER A 481 -6.96 -1.49 8.47
C SER A 481 -7.00 -2.99 8.12
N GLU A 482 -8.20 -3.55 8.03
CA GLU A 482 -8.42 -4.94 7.64
C GLU A 482 -7.84 -5.23 6.26
N ARG A 483 -8.11 -4.36 5.29
CA ARG A 483 -7.57 -4.49 3.94
C ARG A 483 -6.05 -4.42 3.92
N LEU A 484 -5.46 -3.50 4.67
CA LEU A 484 -4.02 -3.38 4.79
C LEU A 484 -3.40 -4.67 5.34
N LEU A 485 -3.91 -5.16 6.47
CA LEU A 485 -3.38 -6.35 7.15
C LEU A 485 -3.52 -7.62 6.30
N THR A 486 -4.68 -7.81 5.66
CA THR A 486 -4.93 -9.00 4.83
C THR A 486 -4.19 -8.98 3.50
N SER A 487 -3.69 -7.82 3.06
CA SER A 487 -2.94 -7.66 1.82
C SER A 487 -1.43 -7.84 1.96
N CYS A 488 -0.90 -8.03 3.17
CA CYS A 488 0.54 -8.19 3.38
C CYS A 488 1.07 -9.50 2.77
N ASP A 489 2.31 -9.48 2.30
CA ASP A 489 3.03 -10.69 1.91
C ASP A 489 3.67 -11.33 3.14
N ASN A 490 3.38 -12.61 3.39
CA ASN A 490 3.97 -13.31 4.53
C ASN A 490 5.49 -13.52 4.32
N ILE A 491 6.29 -13.11 5.31
CA ILE A 491 7.77 -13.16 5.29
C ILE A 491 8.35 -14.08 6.39
N ASP A 492 7.53 -14.88 7.06
CA ASP A 492 7.97 -15.75 8.15
C ASP A 492 8.98 -16.80 7.69
N ALA A 493 8.79 -17.35 6.49
CA ALA A 493 9.70 -18.34 5.91
C ALA A 493 11.11 -17.77 5.70
N LEU A 494 11.22 -16.46 5.46
CA LEU A 494 12.50 -15.74 5.34
C LEU A 494 13.08 -15.38 6.71
N ASN A 495 12.24 -15.35 7.75
CA ASN A 495 12.58 -14.92 9.11
C ASN A 495 12.23 -16.00 10.15
N PRO A 496 12.76 -17.23 10.06
CA PRO A 496 12.32 -18.35 10.88
C PRO A 496 12.47 -18.12 12.40
N GLY A 497 13.45 -17.31 12.83
CA GLY A 497 13.63 -16.92 14.24
C GLY A 497 12.60 -15.91 14.77
N TYR A 498 11.80 -15.33 13.89
CA TYR A 498 10.80 -14.29 14.19
C TYR A 498 9.43 -14.62 13.61
N ALA A 499 9.18 -15.88 13.22
CA ALA A 499 7.89 -16.30 12.69
C ALA A 499 6.74 -15.94 13.66
N GLY A 500 5.67 -15.34 13.14
CA GLY A 500 4.55 -14.82 13.93
C GLY A 500 4.89 -13.59 14.81
N LYS A 501 6.08 -13.01 14.67
CA LYS A 501 6.53 -11.82 15.42
C LYS A 501 6.76 -10.58 14.56
N LEU A 502 6.44 -10.67 13.27
CA LEU A 502 6.57 -9.59 12.27
C LEU A 502 5.20 -9.14 11.72
N GLY A 503 4.13 -9.47 12.45
CA GLY A 503 2.75 -9.15 12.09
C GLY A 503 2.26 -9.96 10.90
N ALA A 504 1.31 -9.39 10.14
CA ALA A 504 0.75 -10.01 8.94
C ALA A 504 1.76 -10.20 7.80
N GLY A 505 2.98 -9.66 7.93
CA GLY A 505 4.03 -9.71 6.92
C GLY A 505 4.37 -8.33 6.37
N ARG A 506 5.09 -8.30 5.24
CA ARG A 506 5.51 -7.06 4.59
C ARG A 506 4.34 -6.44 3.83
N ILE A 507 4.10 -5.14 3.97
CA ILE A 507 3.08 -4.41 3.19
C ILE A 507 3.23 -4.65 1.68
N ASN A 508 2.10 -4.77 0.97
CA ASN A 508 2.05 -4.91 -0.48
C ASN A 508 0.99 -3.94 -1.02
N ALA A 509 1.44 -2.81 -1.55
CA ALA A 509 0.60 -1.72 -2.02
C ALA A 509 -0.36 -2.17 -3.13
N ALA A 510 0.10 -2.99 -4.08
CA ALA A 510 -0.72 -3.47 -5.19
C ALA A 510 -1.86 -4.39 -4.72
N ALA A 511 -1.54 -5.33 -3.83
CA ALA A 511 -2.55 -6.16 -3.19
C ALA A 511 -3.53 -5.31 -2.38
N ALA A 512 -3.04 -4.30 -1.66
CA ALA A 512 -3.86 -3.38 -0.86
C ALA A 512 -4.93 -2.66 -1.70
N VAL A 513 -4.61 -2.20 -2.92
CA VAL A 513 -5.53 -1.38 -3.73
C VAL A 513 -6.34 -2.16 -4.78
N SER A 514 -6.20 -3.48 -4.90
CA SER A 514 -6.91 -4.27 -5.93
C SER A 514 -8.45 -4.30 -5.75
N ALA A 515 -9.20 -4.53 -6.83
CA ALA A 515 -10.67 -4.40 -6.86
C ALA A 515 -11.47 -5.63 -6.34
N GLY A 516 -10.80 -6.69 -5.88
CA GLY A 516 -11.43 -7.94 -5.42
C GLY A 516 -11.06 -8.30 -3.97
N PRO A 517 -11.71 -9.32 -3.37
CA PRO A 517 -11.23 -9.91 -2.13
C PRO A 517 -9.76 -10.29 -2.29
N VAL A 518 -8.93 -10.02 -1.28
CA VAL A 518 -7.56 -10.55 -1.28
C VAL A 518 -7.70 -12.07 -1.21
N GLU A 519 -7.14 -12.82 -2.17
CA GLU A 519 -7.04 -14.27 -2.00
C GLU A 519 -6.29 -14.52 -0.69
N PRO A 520 -6.88 -15.24 0.29
CA PRO A 520 -6.18 -15.52 1.54
C PRO A 520 -4.88 -16.24 1.19
N GLN A 521 -3.73 -15.62 1.45
CA GLN A 521 -2.48 -16.37 1.41
C GLN A 521 -2.61 -17.50 2.45
N ALA A 522 -2.20 -18.72 2.08
CA ALA A 522 -2.21 -19.85 2.98
C ALA A 522 -1.46 -19.46 4.27
N GLY A 523 -2.19 -19.32 5.38
CA GLY A 523 -1.64 -18.90 6.67
C GLY A 523 -2.07 -17.51 7.18
N VAL A 524 -2.98 -16.78 6.52
CA VAL A 524 -3.56 -15.55 7.09
C VAL A 524 -4.74 -15.90 8.02
N GLU A 525 -4.45 -15.97 9.33
CA GLU A 525 -5.46 -16.10 10.39
C GLU A 525 -5.95 -14.70 10.80
N GLN A 526 -7.22 -14.40 10.56
CA GLN A 526 -7.81 -13.10 10.90
C GLN A 526 -8.42 -13.12 12.31
N MET A 527 -7.62 -12.82 13.34
CA MET A 527 -8.08 -12.87 14.74
C MET A 527 -8.92 -11.63 15.11
N LEU A 528 -10.24 -11.81 15.31
CA LEU A 528 -11.10 -10.78 15.90
C LEU A 528 -11.05 -10.88 17.43
N THR A 529 -10.45 -9.88 18.10
CA THR A 529 -10.59 -9.68 19.54
C THR A 529 -11.36 -8.40 19.83
N GLY A 530 -12.54 -8.50 20.41
CA GLY A 530 -13.33 -7.35 20.86
C GLY A 530 -13.70 -7.45 22.34
N ARG A 531 -13.49 -6.37 23.10
CA ARG A 531 -14.22 -6.11 24.36
C ARG A 531 -15.36 -5.16 24.03
N TYR A 532 -16.59 -5.67 23.94
CA TYR A 532 -17.76 -4.82 23.76
C TYR A 532 -18.33 -4.37 25.11
N LYS A 533 -18.52 -3.05 25.26
CA LYS A 533 -19.37 -2.46 26.30
C LYS A 533 -20.62 -1.88 25.65
N THR A 534 -21.66 -2.69 25.46
CA THR A 534 -23.04 -2.18 25.34
C THR A 534 -24.04 -3.23 25.78
N LYS A 535 -25.01 -2.79 26.59
CA LYS A 535 -26.10 -3.61 27.16
C LYS A 535 -26.97 -4.21 26.05
N LEU A 536 -26.98 -5.54 25.94
CA LEU A 536 -28.10 -6.28 25.36
C LEU A 536 -28.61 -7.27 26.41
N ARG A 537 -29.92 -7.21 26.69
CA ARG A 537 -30.61 -8.17 27.55
C ARG A 537 -30.78 -9.48 26.78
N GLY A 538 -29.93 -10.48 27.08
CA GLY A 538 -30.01 -11.89 26.69
C GLY A 538 -29.52 -12.19 25.27
N GLY A 539 -28.35 -12.77 25.02
CA GLY A 539 -27.31 -13.37 25.85
C GLY A 539 -26.45 -14.24 24.92
N GLY A 540 -25.39 -13.65 24.34
CA GLY A 540 -24.51 -14.33 23.39
C GLY A 540 -23.46 -13.39 22.76
N PHE A 541 -22.39 -13.96 22.21
CA PHE A 541 -21.25 -13.23 21.63
C PHE A 541 -21.32 -13.34 20.09
N VAL A 542 -21.28 -12.22 19.35
CA VAL A 542 -21.74 -12.16 17.94
C VAL A 542 -20.67 -11.60 16.98
N ALA A 543 -20.55 -12.18 15.78
CA ALA A 543 -19.89 -11.58 14.61
C ALA A 543 -20.73 -11.75 13.34
N ALA A 544 -20.53 -10.84 12.39
CA ALA A 544 -21.07 -10.97 11.06
C ALA A 544 -19.97 -10.87 9.99
N ALA A 545 -20.04 -11.73 8.98
CA ALA A 545 -19.24 -11.63 7.76
C ALA A 545 -20.06 -12.08 6.55
N THR A 546 -19.59 -11.73 5.35
CA THR A 546 -20.32 -11.96 4.10
C THR A 546 -19.66 -13.09 3.31
N PHE A 547 -20.43 -14.13 2.98
CA PHE A 547 -19.96 -15.33 2.27
C PHE A 547 -20.78 -15.58 1.01
N ASN A 548 -20.25 -16.36 0.07
CA ASN A 548 -21.04 -16.77 -1.10
C ASN A 548 -21.99 -17.91 -0.72
N LEU A 549 -23.21 -17.91 -1.27
CA LEU A 549 -24.13 -19.04 -1.14
C LEU A 549 -23.54 -20.30 -1.79
N GLY A 550 -23.38 -21.37 -1.01
CA GLY A 550 -22.74 -22.63 -1.40
C GLY A 550 -21.39 -22.87 -0.73
N ASP A 551 -20.82 -21.87 -0.05
CA ASP A 551 -19.58 -22.00 0.74
C ASP A 551 -19.85 -22.76 2.06
N THR A 552 -18.78 -23.29 2.65
CA THR A 552 -18.81 -23.79 4.03
C THR A 552 -18.25 -22.71 4.94
N VAL A 553 -19.07 -22.22 5.87
CA VAL A 553 -18.62 -21.25 6.88
C VAL A 553 -18.05 -22.01 8.07
N ILE A 554 -16.81 -21.69 8.46
CA ILE A 554 -16.14 -22.30 9.61
C ILE A 554 -16.12 -21.29 10.75
N ILE A 555 -16.65 -21.69 11.91
CA ILE A 555 -16.55 -20.92 13.14
C ILE A 555 -15.52 -21.59 14.03
N ARG A 556 -14.48 -20.85 14.43
CA ARG A 556 -13.56 -21.28 15.50
C ARG A 556 -13.80 -20.44 16.74
N THR A 557 -13.78 -21.07 17.90
CA THR A 557 -13.89 -20.40 19.19
C THR A 557 -12.80 -20.85 20.12
N ARG A 558 -12.22 -19.95 20.90
CA ARG A 558 -11.28 -20.28 21.95
C ARG A 558 -11.87 -19.92 23.31
N VAL A 559 -11.88 -20.88 24.23
CA VAL A 559 -12.31 -20.69 25.62
C VAL A 559 -11.07 -20.58 26.50
N VAL A 560 -10.92 -19.45 27.20
CA VAL A 560 -9.75 -19.17 28.04
C VAL A 560 -10.19 -18.62 29.40
N GLU A 561 -9.62 -19.20 30.45
CA GLU A 561 -9.70 -18.75 31.83
C GLU A 561 -8.44 -17.96 32.23
N PRO A 562 -8.46 -17.19 33.34
CA PRO A 562 -7.26 -16.55 33.87
C PRO A 562 -6.09 -17.54 34.15
N SER A 563 -6.42 -18.80 34.41
CA SER A 563 -5.49 -19.91 34.64
C SER A 563 -4.91 -20.51 33.35
N GLY A 564 -5.48 -20.20 32.18
CA GLY A 564 -5.07 -20.73 30.89
C GLY A 564 -6.25 -21.24 30.04
N PRO A 565 -5.97 -21.94 28.92
CA PRO A 565 -7.00 -22.47 28.05
C PRO A 565 -7.85 -23.55 28.71
N VAL A 566 -9.15 -23.59 28.40
CA VAL A 566 -10.09 -24.57 28.96
C VAL A 566 -10.32 -25.69 27.95
N ALA A 567 -9.69 -26.85 28.20
CA ALA A 567 -9.84 -28.04 27.36
C ALA A 567 -11.13 -28.82 27.70
N GLY A 568 -11.77 -29.40 26.67
CA GLY A 568 -12.98 -30.21 26.84
C GLY A 568 -14.25 -29.41 27.17
N ALA A 569 -14.21 -28.09 27.05
CA ALA A 569 -15.41 -27.25 27.10
C ALA A 569 -16.25 -27.48 25.84
N THR A 570 -17.57 -27.44 25.97
CA THR A 570 -18.49 -27.48 24.84
C THR A 570 -19.07 -26.10 24.59
N VAL A 571 -18.95 -25.61 23.37
CA VAL A 571 -19.40 -24.27 22.95
C VAL A 571 -20.57 -24.42 21.99
N ASP A 572 -21.72 -23.83 22.33
CA ASP A 572 -22.91 -23.81 21.49
C ASP A 572 -22.84 -22.65 20.50
N LEU A 573 -22.77 -22.98 19.22
CA LEU A 573 -22.57 -22.06 18.11
C LEU A 573 -23.81 -22.00 17.24
N ALA A 574 -24.24 -20.78 16.94
CA ALA A 574 -25.34 -20.51 16.04
C ALA A 574 -24.84 -19.70 14.84
N LEU A 575 -25.20 -20.11 13.62
CA LEU A 575 -24.99 -19.32 12.41
C LEU A 575 -26.35 -18.93 11.86
N SER A 576 -26.66 -17.64 11.85
CA SER A 576 -27.85 -17.08 11.21
C SER A 576 -27.47 -16.43 9.88
N GLY A 577 -28.35 -16.49 8.89
CA GLY A 577 -28.13 -15.85 7.60
C GLY A 577 -29.44 -15.73 6.81
N PRO A 578 -29.38 -15.36 5.52
CA PRO A 578 -30.56 -15.04 4.72
C PRO A 578 -31.56 -16.20 4.56
N GLN A 579 -31.18 -17.45 4.85
CA GLN A 579 -32.03 -18.62 4.58
C GLN A 579 -32.34 -19.52 5.79
N SER A 580 -31.66 -19.39 6.95
CA SER A 580 -32.03 -20.03 8.23
C SER A 580 -30.99 -19.81 9.34
N LEU A 581 -31.32 -20.23 10.57
CA LEU A 581 -30.40 -20.41 11.70
C LEU A 581 -29.95 -21.88 11.77
N ALA A 582 -28.65 -22.14 11.80
CA ALA A 582 -28.07 -23.46 12.09
C ALA A 582 -27.40 -23.43 13.47
N LEU A 583 -27.59 -24.49 14.27
CA LEU A 583 -27.05 -24.63 15.63
C LEU A 583 -26.19 -25.89 15.70
N THR A 584 -25.03 -25.81 16.35
CA THR A 584 -24.16 -26.95 16.62
C THR A 584 -23.33 -26.71 17.87
N THR A 585 -22.67 -27.75 18.39
CA THR A 585 -21.81 -27.66 19.57
C THR A 585 -20.40 -28.14 19.21
N ALA A 586 -19.39 -27.34 19.56
CA ALA A 586 -17.97 -27.66 19.33
C ALA A 586 -17.26 -27.94 20.66
N ALA A 587 -16.51 -29.04 20.73
CA ALA A 587 -15.66 -29.35 21.88
C ALA A 587 -14.28 -28.69 21.72
N THR A 588 -13.74 -28.12 22.81
CA THR A 588 -12.42 -27.49 22.78
C THR A 588 -11.29 -28.50 22.93
N ASN A 589 -10.20 -28.31 22.19
CA ASN A 589 -8.96 -29.06 22.31
C ASN A 589 -8.13 -28.61 23.53
N ALA A 590 -6.93 -29.18 23.69
CA ALA A 590 -6.01 -28.87 24.80
C ALA A 590 -5.63 -27.37 24.90
N ASP A 591 -5.69 -26.65 23.78
CA ASP A 591 -5.35 -25.22 23.67
C ASP A 591 -6.59 -24.30 23.77
N GLY A 592 -7.74 -24.88 24.13
CA GLY A 592 -9.01 -24.19 24.33
C GLY A 592 -9.79 -23.93 23.04
N TRP A 593 -9.36 -24.43 21.89
CA TRP A 593 -10.00 -24.18 20.59
C TRP A 593 -11.05 -25.23 20.24
N GLY A 594 -12.27 -24.79 19.94
CA GLY A 594 -13.35 -25.57 19.31
C GLY A 594 -13.66 -25.04 17.91
N GLU A 595 -14.06 -25.92 17.00
CA GLU A 595 -14.38 -25.58 15.61
C GLU A 595 -15.71 -26.23 15.20
N ALA A 596 -16.50 -25.52 14.40
CA ALA A 596 -17.64 -26.09 13.70
C ALA A 596 -17.78 -25.54 12.28
N ALA A 597 -18.16 -26.43 11.36
CA ALA A 597 -18.38 -26.11 9.96
C ALA A 597 -19.88 -26.12 9.63
N PHE A 598 -20.33 -25.10 8.90
CA PHE A 598 -21.71 -24.87 8.52
C PHE A 598 -21.82 -24.77 7.00
N PRO A 599 -22.30 -25.83 6.31
CA PRO A 599 -22.52 -25.76 4.88
C PRO A 599 -23.69 -24.82 4.57
N THR A 600 -23.50 -23.88 3.64
CA THR A 600 -24.57 -22.99 3.17
C THR A 600 -25.29 -23.57 1.95
N ALA A 601 -26.55 -23.16 1.72
CA ALA A 601 -27.35 -23.70 0.62
C ALA A 601 -26.82 -23.24 -0.75
N LYS A 602 -26.71 -24.17 -1.70
CA LYS A 602 -26.32 -23.86 -3.09
C LYS A 602 -27.44 -23.07 -3.80
N PRO A 603 -27.13 -22.08 -4.66
CA PRO A 603 -28.13 -21.36 -5.44
C PRO A 603 -28.95 -22.31 -6.34
N LYS A 604 -30.27 -22.13 -6.40
CA LYS A 604 -31.13 -22.83 -7.38
C LYS A 604 -31.11 -22.07 -8.72
N GLY A 605 -30.53 -22.68 -9.74
CA GLY A 605 -30.60 -22.20 -11.13
C GLY A 605 -29.48 -21.24 -11.52
N GLY A 606 -28.81 -21.51 -12.64
CA GLY A 606 -27.61 -20.83 -13.08
C GLY A 606 -27.83 -19.44 -13.65
N ASN A 607 -27.12 -18.47 -13.08
CA ASN A 607 -26.62 -17.24 -13.72
C ASN A 607 -25.31 -16.84 -13.02
N PRO A 608 -24.36 -16.15 -13.70
CA PRO A 608 -23.02 -15.92 -13.19
C PRO A 608 -23.01 -14.74 -12.20
N GLY A 609 -23.09 -15.11 -10.92
CA GLY A 609 -23.01 -14.22 -9.78
C GLY A 609 -23.53 -14.98 -8.57
N THR A 610 -22.65 -15.65 -7.84
CA THR A 610 -23.06 -16.31 -6.59
C THR A 610 -23.56 -15.23 -5.65
N PRO A 611 -24.85 -15.22 -5.27
CA PRO A 611 -25.35 -14.16 -4.41
C PRO A 611 -24.64 -14.26 -3.06
N THR A 612 -24.18 -13.11 -2.55
CA THR A 612 -23.56 -13.04 -1.23
C THR A 612 -24.63 -12.92 -0.15
N GLY A 613 -24.40 -13.57 0.98
CA GLY A 613 -25.24 -13.46 2.17
C GLY A 613 -24.39 -12.99 3.35
N THR A 614 -24.90 -12.06 4.15
CA THR A 614 -24.32 -11.77 5.46
C THR A 614 -24.78 -12.85 6.43
N TYR A 615 -23.81 -13.56 7.00
CA TYR A 615 -24.05 -14.55 8.03
C TYR A 615 -23.54 -14.02 9.36
N THR A 616 -24.35 -14.19 10.39
CA THR A 616 -24.09 -13.77 11.75
C THR A 616 -23.87 -15.01 12.62
N ALA A 617 -22.62 -15.21 13.03
CA ALA A 617 -22.20 -16.21 14.01
C ALA A 617 -22.49 -15.72 15.43
N THR A 618 -23.01 -16.58 16.29
CA THR A 618 -23.34 -16.30 17.69
C THR A 618 -22.89 -17.45 18.58
N VAL A 619 -22.14 -17.16 19.65
CA VAL A 619 -21.93 -18.09 20.76
C VAL A 619 -23.12 -17.95 21.70
N THR A 620 -23.87 -19.04 21.88
CA THR A 620 -25.13 -19.09 22.63
C THR A 620 -25.00 -19.81 23.97
N GLY A 621 -23.88 -20.50 24.20
CA GLY A 621 -23.62 -21.29 25.40
C GLY A 621 -22.16 -21.73 25.48
N VAL A 622 -21.64 -21.86 26.69
CA VAL A 622 -20.38 -22.59 26.97
C VAL A 622 -20.60 -23.44 28.21
N THR A 623 -20.26 -24.72 28.15
CA THR A 623 -20.35 -25.65 29.29
C THR A 623 -18.99 -26.30 29.53
N ALA A 624 -18.50 -26.24 30.77
CA ALA A 624 -17.32 -26.98 31.21
C ALA A 624 -17.47 -27.39 32.69
N SER A 625 -16.79 -28.45 33.12
CA SER A 625 -16.91 -28.96 34.49
C SER A 625 -16.39 -27.93 35.50
N GLY A 626 -17.23 -27.50 36.44
CA GLY A 626 -16.88 -26.48 37.44
C GLY A 626 -16.98 -25.03 36.92
N TYR A 627 -17.40 -24.84 35.68
CA TYR A 627 -17.56 -23.55 35.02
C TYR A 627 -19.06 -23.22 34.85
N GLN A 628 -19.45 -21.97 35.17
CA GLN A 628 -20.77 -21.43 34.84
C GLN A 628 -20.59 -20.22 33.93
N TRP A 629 -21.03 -20.33 32.68
CA TRP A 629 -21.03 -19.24 31.71
C TRP A 629 -22.17 -18.26 32.04
N ASP A 630 -21.82 -17.02 32.39
CA ASP A 630 -22.77 -15.94 32.69
C ASP A 630 -22.98 -14.98 31.49
N GLY A 631 -22.42 -15.34 30.32
CA GLY A 631 -22.45 -14.56 29.09
C GLY A 631 -21.41 -13.45 28.99
N VAL A 632 -20.60 -13.16 30.03
CA VAL A 632 -19.66 -12.01 30.02
C VAL A 632 -18.35 -12.24 30.82
N ALA A 633 -18.30 -13.15 31.79
CA ALA A 633 -17.18 -13.37 32.69
C ALA A 633 -16.52 -14.73 32.43
N GLN A 634 -15.78 -14.79 31.32
CA GLN A 634 -14.47 -15.43 31.11
C GLN A 634 -14.21 -15.43 29.59
N SER A 635 -12.98 -15.10 29.20
CA SER A 635 -12.65 -14.70 27.82
C SER A 635 -12.90 -15.78 26.80
N THR A 636 -13.84 -15.53 25.89
CA THR A 636 -14.04 -16.32 24.67
C THR A 636 -13.68 -15.44 23.48
N SER A 637 -12.77 -15.91 22.61
CA SER A 637 -12.49 -15.28 21.30
C SER A 637 -13.04 -16.16 20.19
N PHE A 638 -13.43 -15.59 19.06
CA PHE A 638 -13.92 -16.38 17.93
C PHE A 638 -13.36 -15.85 16.60
N LEU A 639 -13.34 -16.73 15.61
CA LEU A 639 -12.92 -16.52 14.23
C LEU A 639 -14.02 -17.03 13.30
N LEU A 640 -14.31 -16.29 12.24
CA LEU A 640 -15.26 -16.68 11.20
C LEU A 640 -14.49 -16.77 9.89
N GLN A 641 -14.42 -17.97 9.29
CA GLN A 641 -13.64 -18.30 8.10
C GLN A 641 -14.51 -18.82 6.97
#